data_AF-A0A954W551-F1
#
_entry.id   AF-A0A954W551-F1
#
_cell.length_a   1.000
_cell.length_b   1.000
_cell.length_c   1.000
_cell.angle_alpha   90.00
_cell.angle_beta   90.00
_cell.angle_gamma   90.00
#
_symmetry.space_group_name_H-M   'P 1'
#
loop_
_entity.id
_entity.type
_entity.pdbx_description
1 polymer ?
#
loop_
_entity_poly.entity_id
_entity_poly.type
_entity_poly.pdbx_seq_one_letter_code
_entity_poly.pdbx_strand_id
1 'polypeptide(L)'
;RNRFGGEFQVSGHTGEAFNLKYRTQLEAHAEWRAMIDGKRVPWSITAKFCAGNPEVVSLYVQDRVESYRQRRERDPEDPHAWAVSVEPADGGGHCTAPESIAIGSVSDRVFHVANQVARAVRQDFPDGRVSLFAYNEHAAVPNIALEPNIYVQVIPYAFQRTGLSPDQLLDAWSEKVPALGVYDYWSIPDWSHDLPSFDPIKFGPNRLRGWHRRGVDSFLCESTYSSGAMGPAWYLGSRLAWQPEADEKQLFDQFLRDCFGRAEAPMRRMLTRWSERFTLTSHELALSYRDLQSAWRLAADDPNIAARVADYGRYVIYLQLYFEYHQTKRGSEQRQAAAEQLMRYMWSIYDSSMIHAFRLSQLLARDERTAGNDGLATAFNWQDAKASGWDAIPNNTDKEIRTLVERGVAAFQPREFTSRRFHGELIPLSMNRVGRNFETDSSDEQSPAMWLSNSLEFHIFADRAESFRPRIASERALQLLVTATDGTTVASQSIETGPQWRNQWTDVDVHLPKSSLYRVRIISQRRTFRLSVPQGTRLSLPGWSNSQGTPTPRLYFYVPSETERLAIYANYTAAGPPRFFDPSGVEVQPEQVDGGHLLLIPIPHEQRGRVWSLDRAKCPLGPLEMLNVPEAFAFSPETLLVPSDAIDGR
;
A
#
# COMPACT_ATOMS: atom_id res chain seq x y z
N ARG A 1 -1.43 27.70 -12.09
CA ARG A 1 -2.90 27.70 -11.90
C ARG A 1 -3.51 26.47 -12.56
N ASN A 2 -3.70 25.37 -11.86
CA ASN A 2 -2.72 24.71 -10.99
C ASN A 2 -2.82 23.23 -11.38
N ARG A 3 -1.72 22.53 -11.69
CA ARG A 3 -1.89 21.10 -11.95
C ARG A 3 -2.19 20.27 -10.69
N PHE A 4 -2.30 20.91 -9.52
CA PHE A 4 -2.82 20.33 -8.28
C PHE A 4 -3.69 21.33 -7.47
N GLY A 5 -4.50 22.14 -8.16
CA GLY A 5 -5.65 22.84 -7.56
C GLY A 5 -6.93 22.33 -8.21
N GLY A 6 -8.05 22.34 -7.49
CA GLY A 6 -9.35 21.82 -7.95
C GLY A 6 -10.44 22.90 -7.99
N GLU A 7 -11.47 22.68 -8.80
CA GLU A 7 -12.66 23.54 -8.88
C GLU A 7 -13.57 23.40 -7.65
N PHE A 8 -13.42 22.29 -6.91
CA PHE A 8 -14.17 22.01 -5.70
C PHE A 8 -13.35 21.14 -4.74
N GLN A 9 -13.77 21.11 -3.47
CA GLN A 9 -13.19 20.23 -2.45
C GLN A 9 -14.28 19.51 -1.68
N VAL A 10 -14.27 18.18 -1.78
CA VAL A 10 -15.11 17.30 -0.96
C VAL A 10 -14.45 17.14 0.42
N SER A 11 -15.27 17.16 1.47
CA SER A 11 -14.81 16.96 2.85
C SER A 11 -15.28 15.60 3.39
N GLY A 12 -14.49 15.01 4.28
CA GLY A 12 -14.82 13.78 4.99
C GLY A 12 -15.16 14.01 6.47
N HIS A 13 -15.62 12.94 7.13
CA HIS A 13 -15.81 12.75 8.58
C HIS A 13 -16.55 13.84 9.37
N THR A 14 -17.47 14.53 8.72
CA THR A 14 -18.23 15.62 9.35
C THR A 14 -19.10 15.20 10.54
N GLY A 15 -19.37 13.90 10.72
CA GLY A 15 -20.07 13.40 11.91
C GLY A 15 -19.34 13.71 13.22
N GLU A 16 -18.01 13.84 13.24
CA GLU A 16 -17.27 14.24 14.45
C GLU A 16 -17.63 15.66 14.89
N ALA A 17 -17.68 16.59 13.92
CA ALA A 17 -18.08 17.97 14.16
C ALA A 17 -19.55 18.05 14.62
N PHE A 18 -20.44 17.23 14.04
CA PHE A 18 -21.83 17.13 14.49
C PHE A 18 -21.92 16.61 15.94
N ASN A 19 -21.20 15.53 16.25
CA ASN A 19 -21.18 14.94 17.59
C ASN A 19 -20.65 15.91 18.65
N LEU A 20 -19.64 16.72 18.28
CA LEU A 20 -19.09 17.75 19.16
C LEU A 20 -20.09 18.89 19.37
N LYS A 21 -20.73 19.38 18.28
CA LYS A 21 -21.70 20.48 18.33
C LYS A 21 -22.95 20.14 19.13
N TYR A 22 -23.46 18.91 19.00
CA TYR A 22 -24.72 18.47 19.63
C TYR A 22 -24.51 17.50 20.79
N ARG A 23 -23.35 17.57 21.46
CA ARG A 23 -23.00 16.67 22.57
C ARG A 23 -24.11 16.57 23.61
N THR A 24 -24.61 17.71 24.11
CA THR A 24 -25.61 17.75 25.17
C THR A 24 -26.92 17.08 24.75
N GLN A 25 -27.36 17.29 23.52
CA GLN A 25 -28.57 16.67 22.97
C GLN A 25 -28.38 15.16 22.78
N LEU A 26 -27.25 14.74 22.21
CA LEU A 26 -26.93 13.32 22.02
C LEU A 26 -26.76 12.57 23.34
N GLU A 27 -26.25 13.22 24.38
CA GLU A 27 -26.16 12.65 25.73
C GLU A 27 -27.55 12.54 26.40
N ALA A 28 -28.42 13.54 26.21
CA ALA A 28 -29.79 13.56 26.74
C ALA A 28 -30.72 12.53 26.09
N HIS A 29 -30.49 12.20 24.81
CA HIS A 29 -31.32 11.29 24.02
C HIS A 29 -30.57 9.99 23.71
N ALA A 30 -30.71 8.98 24.57
CA ALA A 30 -30.02 7.71 24.40
C ALA A 30 -30.46 6.96 23.12
N GLU A 31 -31.72 7.09 22.75
CA GLU A 31 -32.35 6.53 21.55
C GLU A 31 -31.82 7.13 20.24
N TRP A 32 -31.20 8.31 20.28
CA TRP A 32 -30.55 8.93 19.13
C TRP A 32 -29.19 8.30 18.79
N ARG A 33 -28.56 7.63 19.76
CA ARG A 33 -27.22 7.03 19.58
C ARG A 33 -27.32 5.62 19.02
N ALA A 34 -26.25 5.18 18.34
CA ALA A 34 -26.19 3.84 17.80
C ALA A 34 -26.42 2.77 18.88
N MET A 35 -27.21 1.76 18.54
CA MET A 35 -27.25 0.51 19.29
C MET A 35 -26.19 -0.42 18.71
N ILE A 36 -25.43 -1.10 19.56
CA ILE A 36 -24.47 -2.15 19.21
C ILE A 36 -24.69 -3.29 20.21
N ASP A 37 -24.81 -4.53 19.73
CA ASP A 37 -25.06 -5.72 20.55
C ASP A 37 -26.22 -5.54 21.56
N GLY A 38 -27.31 -4.92 21.09
CA GLY A 38 -28.52 -4.67 21.90
C GLY A 38 -28.42 -3.52 22.91
N LYS A 39 -27.31 -2.77 22.94
CA LYS A 39 -27.08 -1.67 23.90
C LYS A 39 -26.82 -0.35 23.18
N ARG A 40 -27.41 0.75 23.67
CA ARG A 40 -27.08 2.11 23.19
C ARG A 40 -25.67 2.48 23.65
N VAL A 41 -24.82 2.91 22.71
CA VAL A 41 -23.44 3.29 23.02
C VAL A 41 -23.40 4.65 23.74
N PRO A 42 -22.42 4.86 24.65
CA PRO A 42 -22.18 6.18 25.22
C PRO A 42 -21.81 7.20 24.12
N TRP A 43 -21.95 8.49 24.44
CA TRP A 43 -21.45 9.52 23.52
C TRP A 43 -19.93 9.41 23.42
N SER A 44 -19.42 9.52 22.20
CA SER A 44 -18.02 9.78 21.89
C SER A 44 -17.95 10.59 20.60
N ILE A 45 -16.81 11.22 20.35
CA ILE A 45 -16.62 12.01 19.12
C ILE A 45 -16.78 11.16 17.84
N THR A 46 -16.43 9.87 17.89
CA THR A 46 -16.52 8.92 16.77
C THR A 46 -17.80 8.07 16.75
N ALA A 47 -18.67 8.22 17.76
CA ALA A 47 -19.92 7.45 17.84
C ALA A 47 -20.84 7.76 16.65
N LYS A 48 -21.62 6.77 16.23
CA LYS A 48 -22.64 6.95 15.19
C LYS A 48 -23.98 7.28 15.86
N PHE A 49 -24.79 8.13 15.21
CA PHE A 49 -26.21 8.24 15.56
C PHE A 49 -27.01 7.12 14.90
N CYS A 50 -28.23 6.89 15.37
CA CYS A 50 -29.10 5.86 14.82
C CYS A 50 -29.86 6.38 13.60
N ALA A 51 -29.50 5.91 12.40
CA ALA A 51 -30.12 6.31 11.14
C ALA A 51 -31.62 6.02 11.03
N GLY A 52 -32.13 5.08 11.83
CA GLY A 52 -33.56 4.77 11.92
C GLY A 52 -34.37 5.65 12.88
N ASN A 53 -33.71 6.53 13.65
CA ASN A 53 -34.42 7.45 14.55
C ASN A 53 -34.70 8.78 13.80
N PRO A 54 -35.98 9.14 13.56
CA PRO A 54 -36.32 10.30 12.74
C PRO A 54 -35.96 11.65 13.37
N GLU A 55 -35.87 11.75 14.70
CA GLU A 55 -35.58 13.01 15.40
C GLU A 55 -34.12 13.42 15.22
N VAL A 56 -33.17 12.50 15.46
CA VAL A 56 -31.74 12.78 15.27
C VAL A 56 -31.40 12.98 13.80
N VAL A 57 -32.07 12.25 12.88
CA VAL A 57 -31.90 12.46 11.44
C VAL A 57 -32.41 13.84 11.04
N SER A 58 -33.55 14.28 11.56
CA SER A 58 -34.07 15.63 11.31
C SER A 58 -33.12 16.72 11.83
N LEU A 59 -32.57 16.53 13.03
CA LEU A 59 -31.55 17.44 13.59
C LEU A 59 -30.29 17.48 12.69
N TYR A 60 -29.83 16.33 12.22
CA TYR A 60 -28.69 16.24 11.31
C TYR A 60 -28.97 16.96 9.99
N VAL A 61 -30.14 16.75 9.38
CA VAL A 61 -30.56 17.43 8.15
C VAL A 61 -30.55 18.95 8.32
N GLN A 62 -31.16 19.46 9.39
CA GLN A 62 -31.17 20.90 9.68
C GLN A 62 -29.76 21.47 9.83
N ASP A 63 -28.89 20.78 10.58
CA ASP A 63 -27.51 21.19 10.77
C ASP A 63 -26.71 21.24 9.46
N ARG A 64 -26.91 20.25 8.58
CA ARG A 64 -26.22 20.21 7.28
C ARG A 64 -26.70 21.32 6.34
N VAL A 65 -28.00 21.57 6.26
CA VAL A 65 -28.55 22.67 5.45
C VAL A 65 -28.03 24.01 5.96
N GLU A 66 -27.99 24.22 7.26
CA GLU A 66 -27.48 25.46 7.86
C GLU A 66 -25.97 25.62 7.63
N SER A 67 -25.19 24.55 7.77
CA SER A 67 -23.75 24.55 7.45
C SER A 67 -23.50 24.92 5.98
N TYR A 68 -24.32 24.39 5.06
CA TYR A 68 -24.24 24.71 3.64
C TYR A 68 -24.56 26.19 3.36
N ARG A 69 -25.66 26.68 3.95
CA ARG A 69 -26.09 28.09 3.87
C ARG A 69 -24.97 29.03 4.33
N GLN A 70 -24.45 28.82 5.55
CA GLN A 70 -23.41 29.67 6.13
C GLN A 70 -22.15 29.70 5.26
N ARG A 71 -21.77 28.57 4.65
CA ARG A 71 -20.61 28.52 3.77
C ARG A 71 -20.84 29.27 2.48
N ARG A 72 -21.99 29.07 1.83
CA ARG A 72 -22.40 29.79 0.61
C ARG A 72 -22.55 31.29 0.83
N GLU A 73 -23.05 31.72 1.98
CA GLU A 73 -23.18 33.14 2.35
C GLU A 73 -21.82 33.79 2.65
N ARG A 74 -20.89 33.03 3.25
CA ARG A 74 -19.54 33.52 3.55
C ARG A 74 -18.72 33.74 2.28
N ASP A 75 -18.67 32.73 1.42
CA ASP A 75 -17.97 32.77 0.14
C ASP A 75 -18.50 31.66 -0.79
N PRO A 76 -19.35 31.98 -1.78
CA PRO A 76 -19.90 30.99 -2.69
C PRO A 76 -18.86 30.42 -3.68
N GLU A 77 -17.73 31.10 -3.85
CA GLU A 77 -16.63 30.67 -4.74
C GLU A 77 -15.58 29.83 -4.00
N ASP A 78 -15.71 29.65 -2.68
CA ASP A 78 -14.88 28.74 -1.90
C ASP A 78 -15.08 27.30 -2.43
N PRO A 79 -14.02 26.57 -2.83
CA PRO A 79 -14.12 25.16 -3.24
C PRO A 79 -14.86 24.27 -2.22
N HIS A 80 -14.84 24.61 -0.93
CA HIS A 80 -15.58 23.92 0.12
C HIS A 80 -17.09 24.25 0.17
N ALA A 81 -17.54 25.28 -0.53
CA ALA A 81 -18.96 25.66 -0.67
C ALA A 81 -19.70 24.85 -1.76
N TRP A 82 -18.96 24.07 -2.55
CA TRP A 82 -19.52 23.31 -3.66
C TRP A 82 -20.53 22.23 -3.24
N ALA A 83 -20.24 21.51 -2.15
CA ALA A 83 -21.14 20.53 -1.55
C ALA A 83 -21.04 20.54 -0.02
N VAL A 84 -22.13 20.20 0.67
CA VAL A 84 -22.08 19.88 2.09
C VAL A 84 -21.75 18.40 2.30
N SER A 85 -20.73 18.14 3.10
CA SER A 85 -20.42 16.76 3.49
C SER A 85 -21.44 16.21 4.48
N VAL A 86 -21.87 14.98 4.22
CA VAL A 86 -22.71 14.15 5.10
C VAL A 86 -21.99 12.88 5.57
N GLU A 87 -20.67 12.84 5.43
CA GLU A 87 -19.86 11.71 5.87
C GLU A 87 -20.03 11.49 7.39
N PRO A 88 -20.37 10.26 7.83
CA PRO A 88 -20.40 9.90 9.25
C PRO A 88 -19.06 10.13 9.94
N ALA A 89 -19.05 10.14 11.28
CA ALA A 89 -17.79 10.18 12.03
C ALA A 89 -16.90 8.99 11.63
N ASP A 90 -15.57 9.10 11.71
CA ASP A 90 -14.69 8.01 11.26
C ASP A 90 -14.86 6.74 12.11
N GLY A 91 -14.46 5.59 11.56
CA GLY A 91 -14.56 4.27 12.18
C GLY A 91 -15.92 3.59 11.99
N GLY A 92 -16.05 2.36 12.51
CA GLY A 92 -17.26 1.56 12.42
C GLY A 92 -18.32 1.87 13.48
N GLY A 93 -19.17 0.88 13.78
CA GLY A 93 -20.13 0.95 14.88
C GLY A 93 -21.48 1.56 14.50
N HIS A 94 -21.96 1.25 13.29
CA HIS A 94 -23.27 1.71 12.83
C HIS A 94 -24.42 1.05 13.61
N CYS A 95 -25.51 1.80 13.81
CA CYS A 95 -26.66 1.39 14.63
C CYS A 95 -27.28 0.07 14.16
N THR A 96 -27.41 -0.89 15.09
CA THR A 96 -28.08 -2.21 14.92
C THR A 96 -29.45 -2.27 15.58
N ALA A 97 -30.04 -1.13 15.94
CA ALA A 97 -31.41 -1.11 16.44
C ALA A 97 -32.40 -1.56 15.34
N PRO A 98 -33.54 -2.18 15.68
CA PRO A 98 -34.48 -2.73 14.70
C PRO A 98 -34.90 -1.72 13.62
N GLU A 99 -35.16 -0.47 14.00
CA GLU A 99 -35.51 0.62 13.11
C GLU A 99 -34.41 0.96 12.08
N SER A 100 -33.14 0.82 12.47
CA SER A 100 -31.98 1.05 11.60
C SER A 100 -31.72 -0.16 10.70
N ILE A 101 -31.87 -1.37 11.23
CA ILE A 101 -31.75 -2.62 10.46
C ILE A 101 -32.80 -2.70 9.36
N ALA A 102 -34.03 -2.23 9.63
CA ALA A 102 -35.11 -2.21 8.66
C ALA A 102 -34.81 -1.37 7.40
N ILE A 103 -33.89 -0.40 7.46
CA ILE A 103 -33.44 0.38 6.29
C ILE A 103 -32.62 -0.47 5.33
N GLY A 104 -31.88 -1.47 5.84
CA GLY A 104 -31.04 -2.36 5.03
C GLY A 104 -29.60 -2.44 5.53
N SER A 105 -28.68 -2.56 4.58
CA SER A 105 -27.23 -2.64 4.84
C SER A 105 -26.68 -1.36 5.49
N VAL A 106 -25.42 -1.40 5.94
CA VAL A 106 -24.75 -0.20 6.45
C VAL A 106 -24.68 0.91 5.39
N SER A 107 -24.39 0.55 4.13
CA SER A 107 -24.48 1.49 3.00
C SER A 107 -25.89 2.05 2.85
N ASP A 108 -26.93 1.21 2.87
CA ASP A 108 -28.32 1.70 2.76
C ASP A 108 -28.65 2.72 3.85
N ARG A 109 -28.22 2.48 5.10
CA ARG A 109 -28.45 3.40 6.23
C ARG A 109 -27.74 4.75 6.06
N VAL A 110 -26.48 4.73 5.64
CA VAL A 110 -25.69 5.96 5.43
C VAL A 110 -26.27 6.77 4.28
N PHE A 111 -26.52 6.13 3.14
CA PHE A 111 -27.08 6.81 1.96
C PHE A 111 -28.55 7.19 2.13
N HIS A 112 -29.30 6.50 3.01
CA HIS A 112 -30.65 6.91 3.39
C HIS A 112 -30.66 8.30 4.05
N VAL A 113 -29.73 8.55 4.98
CA VAL A 113 -29.58 9.87 5.59
C VAL A 113 -29.10 10.89 4.57
N ALA A 114 -28.14 10.51 3.71
CA ALA A 114 -27.63 11.39 2.65
C ALA A 114 -28.75 11.86 1.70
N ASN A 115 -29.66 10.97 1.29
CA ASN A 115 -30.82 11.32 0.47
C ASN A 115 -31.73 12.37 1.15
N GLN A 116 -31.94 12.26 2.47
CA GLN A 116 -32.76 13.24 3.20
C GLN A 116 -32.10 14.63 3.21
N VAL A 117 -30.79 14.69 3.46
CA VAL A 117 -30.04 15.95 3.37
C VAL A 117 -30.05 16.50 1.95
N ALA A 118 -29.85 15.65 0.94
CA ALA A 118 -29.80 16.05 -0.46
C ALA A 118 -31.11 16.68 -0.95
N ARG A 119 -32.26 16.14 -0.52
CA ARG A 119 -33.58 16.74 -0.76
C ARG A 119 -33.73 18.09 -0.07
N ALA A 120 -33.37 18.18 1.20
CA ALA A 120 -33.52 19.41 1.99
C ALA A 120 -32.62 20.54 1.47
N VAL A 121 -31.36 20.24 1.13
CA VAL A 121 -30.45 21.20 0.51
C VAL A 121 -31.03 21.74 -0.80
N ARG A 122 -31.61 20.88 -1.65
CA ARG A 122 -32.21 21.32 -2.93
C ARG A 122 -33.47 22.15 -2.81
N GLN A 123 -34.18 22.06 -1.68
CA GLN A 123 -35.35 22.92 -1.43
C GLN A 123 -34.93 24.38 -1.28
N ASP A 124 -33.81 24.64 -0.59
CA ASP A 124 -33.31 25.99 -0.34
C ASP A 124 -32.30 26.45 -1.41
N PHE A 125 -31.57 25.51 -2.01
CA PHE A 125 -30.50 25.73 -2.97
C PHE A 125 -30.66 24.77 -4.16
N PRO A 126 -31.37 25.16 -5.24
CA PRO A 126 -31.64 24.25 -6.36
C PRO A 126 -30.41 23.61 -7.01
N ASP A 127 -29.24 24.29 -6.95
CA ASP A 127 -27.92 23.84 -7.41
C ASP A 127 -27.10 23.10 -6.34
N GLY A 128 -27.62 23.02 -5.11
CA GLY A 128 -26.92 22.53 -3.94
C GLY A 128 -26.64 21.03 -3.98
N ARG A 129 -25.44 20.67 -3.52
CA ARG A 129 -24.90 19.30 -3.59
C ARG A 129 -24.59 18.75 -2.21
N VAL A 130 -24.65 17.44 -2.11
CA VAL A 130 -24.26 16.68 -0.92
C VAL A 130 -23.11 15.76 -1.30
N SER A 131 -22.10 15.66 -0.46
CA SER A 131 -20.97 14.76 -0.70
C SER A 131 -20.73 13.80 0.45
N LEU A 132 -20.26 12.59 0.15
CA LEU A 132 -19.83 11.61 1.15
C LEU A 132 -18.89 10.59 0.52
N PHE A 133 -18.31 9.74 1.37
CA PHE A 133 -17.41 8.70 0.93
C PHE A 133 -18.14 7.38 0.70
N ALA A 134 -17.56 6.56 -0.18
CA ALA A 134 -17.80 5.12 -0.21
C ALA A 134 -16.59 4.44 0.45
N TYR A 135 -16.68 4.28 1.77
CA TYR A 135 -15.55 3.91 2.63
C TYR A 135 -15.90 2.85 3.66
N ASN A 136 -14.92 1.99 3.99
CA ASN A 136 -14.97 1.11 5.15
C ASN A 136 -16.27 0.25 5.22
N GLU A 137 -17.11 0.45 6.25
CA GLU A 137 -18.35 -0.33 6.45
C GLU A 137 -19.50 0.07 5.52
N HIS A 138 -19.45 1.24 4.89
CA HIS A 138 -20.44 1.75 3.91
C HIS A 138 -19.85 1.91 2.50
N ALA A 139 -18.80 1.16 2.20
CA ALA A 139 -18.13 1.14 0.90
C ALA A 139 -18.97 0.56 -0.25
N ALA A 140 -19.83 -0.41 0.06
CA ALA A 140 -20.64 -1.08 -0.95
C ALA A 140 -21.67 -0.13 -1.55
N VAL A 141 -21.99 -0.32 -2.83
CA VAL A 141 -23.10 0.36 -3.49
C VAL A 141 -24.40 0.05 -2.75
N PRO A 142 -25.19 1.06 -2.33
CA PRO A 142 -26.45 0.82 -1.65
C PRO A 142 -27.52 0.30 -2.61
N ASN A 143 -28.48 -0.47 -2.09
CA ASN A 143 -29.62 -1.01 -2.84
C ASN A 143 -30.69 0.06 -3.11
N ILE A 144 -30.72 1.13 -2.31
CA ILE A 144 -31.66 2.26 -2.49
C ILE A 144 -31.26 3.16 -3.66
N ALA A 145 -32.23 3.83 -4.28
CA ALA A 145 -31.95 4.89 -5.26
C ALA A 145 -31.28 6.09 -4.57
N LEU A 146 -30.39 6.79 -5.28
CA LEU A 146 -29.70 7.97 -4.78
C LEU A 146 -30.28 9.24 -5.39
N GLU A 147 -30.35 10.31 -4.60
CA GLU A 147 -30.69 11.64 -5.10
C GLU A 147 -29.61 12.14 -6.09
N PRO A 148 -30.01 12.85 -7.17
CA PRO A 148 -29.11 13.18 -8.28
C PRO A 148 -28.03 14.23 -7.92
N ASN A 149 -28.15 14.90 -6.77
CA ASN A 149 -27.15 15.86 -6.27
C ASN A 149 -26.24 15.27 -5.19
N ILE A 150 -26.23 13.94 -5.02
CA ILE A 150 -25.26 13.24 -4.19
C ILE A 150 -24.02 12.96 -5.03
N TYR A 151 -22.88 13.46 -4.56
CA TYR A 151 -21.58 13.24 -5.14
C TYR A 151 -20.76 12.28 -4.25
N VAL A 152 -20.39 11.13 -4.81
CA VAL A 152 -19.71 10.07 -4.05
C VAL A 152 -18.23 10.08 -4.35
N GLN A 153 -17.39 10.13 -3.31
CA GLN A 153 -15.96 9.91 -3.46
C GLN A 153 -15.58 8.51 -2.97
N VAL A 154 -15.15 7.65 -3.90
CA VAL A 154 -14.87 6.23 -3.66
C VAL A 154 -13.42 6.05 -3.19
N ILE A 155 -13.17 5.17 -2.22
CA ILE A 155 -11.82 4.90 -1.67
C ILE A 155 -11.33 3.49 -2.04
N PRO A 156 -11.13 3.18 -3.32
CA PRO A 156 -11.15 1.80 -3.78
C PRO A 156 -9.91 0.97 -3.39
N TYR A 157 -8.80 1.61 -3.00
CA TYR A 157 -7.52 0.95 -2.76
C TYR A 157 -7.19 0.67 -1.30
N ALA A 158 -8.00 1.16 -0.35
CA ALA A 158 -7.72 0.95 1.07
C ALA A 158 -9.02 0.80 1.88
N PHE A 159 -8.93 0.01 2.96
CA PHE A 159 -9.99 -0.15 3.97
C PHE A 159 -11.33 -0.69 3.46
N GLN A 160 -11.39 -1.22 2.24
CA GLN A 160 -12.61 -1.73 1.63
C GLN A 160 -13.07 -3.05 2.23
N ARG A 161 -14.37 -3.19 2.56
CA ARG A 161 -14.95 -4.43 3.13
C ARG A 161 -15.89 -5.17 2.18
N THR A 162 -15.87 -4.81 0.89
CA THR A 162 -16.81 -5.32 -0.12
C THR A 162 -16.38 -6.66 -0.73
N GLY A 163 -15.11 -7.03 -0.61
CA GLY A 163 -14.52 -8.17 -1.34
C GLY A 163 -14.22 -7.89 -2.81
N LEU A 164 -14.67 -6.75 -3.34
CA LEU A 164 -14.40 -6.32 -4.72
C LEU A 164 -12.94 -5.89 -4.89
N SER A 165 -12.39 -6.07 -6.09
CA SER A 165 -11.18 -5.34 -6.48
C SER A 165 -11.47 -3.84 -6.60
N PRO A 166 -10.43 -2.98 -6.51
CA PRO A 166 -10.60 -1.55 -6.68
C PRO A 166 -11.35 -1.18 -7.97
N ASP A 167 -10.99 -1.81 -9.08
CA ASP A 167 -11.61 -1.60 -10.39
C ASP A 167 -13.09 -2.02 -10.41
N GLN A 168 -13.41 -3.20 -9.88
CA GLN A 168 -14.80 -3.68 -9.77
C GLN A 168 -15.66 -2.78 -8.88
N LEU A 169 -15.08 -2.22 -7.80
CA LEU A 169 -15.79 -1.28 -6.95
C LEU A 169 -16.08 0.02 -7.70
N LEU A 170 -15.12 0.55 -8.46
CA LEU A 170 -15.32 1.73 -9.30
C LEU A 170 -16.34 1.47 -10.41
N ASP A 171 -16.29 0.30 -11.05
CA ASP A 171 -17.28 -0.11 -12.06
C ASP A 171 -18.70 -0.10 -11.46
N ALA A 172 -18.88 -0.76 -10.30
CA ALA A 172 -20.17 -0.80 -9.61
C ALA A 172 -20.68 0.60 -9.21
N TRP A 173 -19.81 1.50 -8.77
CA TRP A 173 -20.20 2.88 -8.46
C TRP A 173 -20.48 3.71 -9.72
N SER A 174 -19.74 3.52 -10.81
CA SER A 174 -19.96 4.23 -12.08
C SER A 174 -21.30 3.88 -12.73
N GLU A 175 -21.83 2.68 -12.48
CA GLU A 175 -23.19 2.30 -12.88
C GLU A 175 -24.26 2.95 -12.00
N LYS A 176 -23.93 3.29 -10.74
CA LYS A 176 -24.87 3.82 -9.75
C LYS A 176 -25.07 5.33 -9.86
N VAL A 177 -24.00 6.08 -10.12
CA VAL A 177 -24.00 7.55 -10.12
C VAL A 177 -23.42 8.10 -11.42
N PRO A 178 -23.92 9.25 -11.90
CA PRO A 178 -23.48 9.81 -13.18
C PRO A 178 -22.07 10.41 -13.15
N ALA A 179 -21.57 10.74 -11.95
CA ALA A 179 -20.23 11.25 -11.71
C ALA A 179 -19.77 10.84 -10.30
N LEU A 180 -18.47 10.61 -10.14
CA LEU A 180 -17.86 10.20 -8.89
C LEU A 180 -16.42 10.70 -8.79
N GLY A 181 -15.96 10.85 -7.55
CA GLY A 181 -14.56 11.13 -7.25
C GLY A 181 -13.83 9.89 -6.76
N VAL A 182 -12.50 9.95 -6.75
CA VAL A 182 -11.66 8.98 -6.04
C VAL A 182 -10.93 9.64 -4.89
N TYR A 183 -10.80 8.94 -3.77
CA TYR A 183 -9.81 9.23 -2.74
C TYR A 183 -8.83 8.06 -2.68
N ASP A 184 -7.54 8.36 -2.70
CA ASP A 184 -6.49 7.37 -2.74
C ASP A 184 -5.30 7.75 -1.83
N TYR A 185 -4.43 6.79 -1.52
CA TYR A 185 -3.30 6.96 -0.61
C TYR A 185 -1.99 6.76 -1.37
N TRP A 186 -1.25 7.83 -1.63
CA TRP A 186 -0.02 7.83 -2.42
C TRP A 186 1.19 8.09 -1.52
N SER A 187 1.95 7.05 -1.16
CA SER A 187 3.18 7.17 -0.36
C SER A 187 3.01 7.99 0.93
N ILE A 188 1.99 7.69 1.73
CA ILE A 188 1.80 8.40 3.01
C ILE A 188 2.96 8.08 3.98
N PRO A 189 3.47 9.05 4.76
CA PRO A 189 4.62 8.81 5.65
C PRO A 189 4.37 7.72 6.69
N ASP A 190 3.12 7.57 7.15
CA ASP A 190 2.71 6.55 8.12
C ASP A 190 2.89 5.11 7.64
N TRP A 191 2.97 4.89 6.33
CA TRP A 191 3.16 3.57 5.73
C TRP A 191 4.53 3.44 5.07
N SER A 192 4.95 4.48 4.35
CA SER A 192 6.15 4.45 3.52
C SER A 192 7.39 4.98 4.24
N HIS A 193 7.22 5.75 5.31
CA HIS A 193 8.30 6.52 5.95
C HIS A 193 9.09 7.36 4.92
N ASP A 194 8.41 7.91 3.92
CA ASP A 194 9.03 8.63 2.80
C ASP A 194 10.15 7.86 2.10
N LEU A 195 10.15 6.53 2.15
CA LEU A 195 10.94 5.73 1.22
C LEU A 195 10.32 5.85 -0.18
N PRO A 196 11.12 5.79 -1.26
CA PRO A 196 10.59 5.69 -2.61
C PRO A 196 9.66 4.48 -2.71
N SER A 197 8.37 4.73 -2.91
CA SER A 197 7.34 3.68 -2.83
C SER A 197 6.29 3.77 -3.94
N PHE A 198 6.47 4.70 -4.88
CA PHE A 198 5.52 4.95 -5.96
C PHE A 198 6.20 4.84 -7.31
N ASP A 199 5.57 4.12 -8.24
CA ASP A 199 6.01 4.01 -9.64
C ASP A 199 5.31 5.07 -10.50
N PRO A 200 5.96 6.22 -10.79
CA PRO A 200 5.40 7.24 -11.66
C PRO A 200 5.20 6.79 -13.12
N ILE A 201 5.90 5.74 -13.58
CA ILE A 201 5.95 5.36 -14.99
C ILE A 201 4.84 4.36 -15.32
N LYS A 202 4.63 3.31 -14.51
CA LYS A 202 3.58 2.32 -14.83
C LYS A 202 2.32 2.53 -13.99
N PHE A 203 2.49 2.70 -12.68
CA PHE A 203 1.36 2.69 -11.75
C PHE A 203 0.47 3.93 -11.88
N GLY A 204 1.08 5.13 -11.94
CA GLY A 204 0.35 6.39 -12.08
C GLY A 204 -0.56 6.48 -13.32
N PRO A 205 -0.02 6.28 -14.55
CA PRO A 205 -0.81 6.39 -15.78
C PRO A 205 -1.92 5.35 -15.90
N ASN A 206 -1.65 4.09 -15.54
CA ASN A 206 -2.66 3.03 -15.60
C ASN A 206 -3.85 3.33 -14.69
N ARG A 207 -3.58 3.85 -13.49
CA ARG A 207 -4.59 4.22 -12.51
C ARG A 207 -5.43 5.41 -12.98
N LEU A 208 -4.80 6.52 -13.38
CA LEU A 208 -5.49 7.72 -13.86
C LEU A 208 -6.34 7.46 -15.11
N ARG A 209 -5.81 6.74 -16.10
CA ARG A 209 -6.58 6.35 -17.30
C ARG A 209 -7.73 5.40 -16.95
N GLY A 210 -7.50 4.48 -16.00
CA GLY A 210 -8.52 3.57 -15.48
C GLY A 210 -9.67 4.29 -14.77
N TRP A 211 -9.38 5.38 -14.06
CA TRP A 211 -10.37 6.26 -13.45
C TRP A 211 -11.14 7.05 -14.50
N HIS A 212 -10.44 7.69 -15.45
CA HIS A 212 -11.05 8.49 -16.52
C HIS A 212 -12.04 7.67 -17.36
N ARG A 213 -11.71 6.42 -17.72
CA ARG A 213 -12.62 5.51 -18.45
C ARG A 213 -13.92 5.20 -17.70
N ARG A 214 -13.94 5.36 -16.38
CA ARG A 214 -15.09 5.07 -15.49
C ARG A 214 -15.87 6.33 -15.12
N GLY A 215 -15.61 7.46 -15.77
CA GLY A 215 -16.30 8.71 -15.49
C GLY A 215 -15.89 9.36 -14.16
N VAL A 216 -14.72 9.00 -13.61
CA VAL A 216 -14.15 9.72 -12.47
C VAL A 216 -13.70 11.10 -12.94
N ASP A 217 -14.26 12.15 -12.35
CA ASP A 217 -14.00 13.55 -12.75
C ASP A 217 -13.16 14.33 -11.74
N SER A 218 -12.86 13.74 -10.58
CA SER A 218 -11.90 14.28 -9.61
C SER A 218 -11.22 13.19 -8.80
N PHE A 219 -10.03 13.51 -8.27
CA PHE A 219 -9.37 12.67 -7.29
C PHE A 219 -8.69 13.51 -6.20
N LEU A 220 -8.60 12.92 -5.02
CA LEU A 220 -7.82 13.42 -3.89
C LEU A 220 -6.85 12.32 -3.48
N CYS A 221 -5.56 12.60 -3.50
CA CYS A 221 -4.55 11.65 -3.04
C CYS A 221 -3.94 12.13 -1.72
N GLU A 222 -4.20 11.43 -0.62
CA GLU A 222 -3.45 11.63 0.61
C GLU A 222 -2.02 11.19 0.37
N SER A 223 -1.06 12.09 0.60
CA SER A 223 0.33 11.86 0.24
C SER A 223 1.29 12.53 1.20
N THR A 224 2.55 12.11 1.16
CA THR A 224 3.66 12.91 1.67
C THR A 224 3.81 14.23 0.89
N TYR A 225 4.59 15.19 1.38
CA TYR A 225 5.08 16.31 0.54
C TYR A 225 6.57 16.16 0.17
N SER A 226 7.19 15.02 0.52
CA SER A 226 8.53 14.62 0.10
C SER A 226 8.72 14.62 -1.43
N SER A 227 9.41 15.64 -1.94
CA SER A 227 9.86 15.70 -3.34
C SER A 227 10.88 14.61 -3.68
N GLY A 228 11.59 14.08 -2.67
CA GLY A 228 12.49 12.94 -2.83
C GLY A 228 11.76 11.65 -3.19
N ALA A 229 10.73 11.30 -2.42
CA ALA A 229 9.92 10.10 -2.64
C ALA A 229 8.98 10.24 -3.84
N MET A 230 8.39 11.43 -4.04
CA MET A 230 7.21 11.60 -4.90
C MET A 230 7.34 12.70 -5.96
N GLY A 231 8.44 13.45 -6.03
CA GLY A 231 8.62 14.56 -6.97
C GLY A 231 8.30 14.20 -8.43
N PRO A 232 8.90 13.13 -9.00
CA PRO A 232 8.55 12.66 -10.33
C PRO A 232 7.08 12.23 -10.44
N ALA A 233 6.53 11.54 -9.44
CA ALA A 233 5.14 11.10 -9.41
C ALA A 233 4.14 12.26 -9.42
N TRP A 234 4.42 13.34 -8.69
CA TRP A 234 3.61 14.54 -8.78
C TRP A 234 3.75 15.21 -10.13
N TYR A 235 4.96 15.36 -10.68
CA TYR A 235 5.08 15.96 -12.01
C TYR A 235 4.26 15.20 -13.06
N LEU A 236 4.39 13.88 -13.12
CA LEU A 236 3.66 13.03 -14.07
C LEU A 236 2.16 13.00 -13.76
N GLY A 237 1.77 12.78 -12.50
CA GLY A 237 0.36 12.76 -12.09
C GLY A 237 -0.35 14.06 -12.43
N SER A 238 0.32 15.21 -12.25
CA SER A 238 -0.21 16.53 -12.59
C SER A 238 -0.47 16.68 -14.10
N ARG A 239 0.42 16.13 -14.93
CA ARG A 239 0.34 16.18 -16.39
C ARG A 239 -0.79 15.29 -16.90
N LEU A 240 -0.88 14.09 -16.35
CA LEU A 240 -1.86 13.07 -16.71
C LEU A 240 -3.26 13.41 -16.21
N ALA A 241 -3.39 14.10 -15.07
CA ALA A 241 -4.66 14.65 -14.61
C ALA A 241 -5.25 15.66 -15.60
N TRP A 242 -4.40 16.40 -16.33
CA TRP A 242 -4.81 17.35 -17.37
C TRP A 242 -5.00 16.70 -18.75
N GLN A 243 -4.10 15.78 -19.12
CA GLN A 243 -4.13 15.04 -20.38
C GLN A 243 -3.82 13.55 -20.12
N PRO A 244 -4.86 12.72 -19.87
CA PRO A 244 -4.66 11.30 -19.52
C PRO A 244 -3.94 10.47 -20.57
N GLU A 245 -4.06 10.84 -21.85
CA GLU A 245 -3.43 10.14 -22.98
C GLU A 245 -1.99 10.60 -23.28
N ALA A 246 -1.42 11.52 -22.50
CA ALA A 246 -0.04 11.93 -22.67
C ALA A 246 0.93 10.76 -22.41
N ASP A 247 2.01 10.69 -23.19
CA ASP A 247 3.06 9.65 -23.07
C ASP A 247 3.88 9.86 -21.79
N GLU A 248 3.73 8.95 -20.83
CA GLU A 248 4.41 8.98 -19.55
C GLU A 248 5.95 8.96 -19.67
N LYS A 249 6.50 8.27 -20.67
CA LYS A 249 7.94 8.17 -20.88
C LYS A 249 8.48 9.50 -21.36
N GLN A 250 7.81 10.13 -22.32
CA GLN A 250 8.18 11.46 -22.80
C GLN A 250 8.07 12.52 -21.68
N LEU A 251 7.05 12.40 -20.82
CA LEU A 251 6.91 13.27 -19.66
C LEU A 251 8.06 13.07 -18.66
N PHE A 252 8.43 11.82 -18.36
CA PHE A 252 9.57 11.53 -17.49
C PHE A 252 10.90 12.00 -18.08
N ASP A 253 11.10 11.83 -19.39
CA ASP A 253 12.26 12.33 -20.11
C ASP A 253 12.33 13.87 -20.06
N GLN A 254 11.20 14.54 -20.22
CA GLN A 254 11.12 15.98 -20.08
C GLN A 254 11.44 16.43 -18.66
N PHE A 255 10.87 15.77 -17.63
CA PHE A 255 11.20 16.05 -16.24
C PHE A 255 12.71 15.95 -15.99
N LEU A 256 13.35 14.89 -16.46
CA LEU A 256 14.78 14.68 -16.25
C LEU A 256 15.64 15.73 -16.95
N ARG A 257 15.31 16.08 -18.20
CA ARG A 257 16.00 17.16 -18.94
C ARG A 257 15.84 18.51 -18.25
N ASP A 258 14.61 18.87 -17.92
CA ASP A 258 14.29 20.18 -17.34
C ASP A 258 14.86 20.34 -15.92
N CYS A 259 14.95 19.24 -15.16
CA CYS A 259 15.48 19.26 -13.81
C CYS A 259 17.00 19.09 -13.74
N PHE A 260 17.59 18.29 -14.62
CA PHE A 260 18.97 17.83 -14.43
C PHE A 260 19.90 18.09 -15.61
N GLY A 261 19.40 18.54 -16.76
CA GLY A 261 20.22 18.88 -17.93
C GLY A 261 21.30 17.82 -18.23
N ARG A 262 22.57 18.20 -18.17
CA ARG A 262 23.71 17.29 -18.42
C ARG A 262 23.80 16.14 -17.42
N ALA A 263 23.22 16.28 -16.23
CA ALA A 263 23.15 15.23 -15.21
C ALA A 263 21.93 14.29 -15.38
N GLU A 264 21.14 14.42 -16.45
CA GLU A 264 20.00 13.55 -16.73
C GLU A 264 20.33 12.06 -16.65
N ALA A 265 21.41 11.61 -17.29
CA ALA A 265 21.72 10.18 -17.40
C ALA A 265 21.92 9.48 -16.04
N PRO A 266 22.75 9.96 -15.10
CA PRO A 266 22.83 9.37 -13.77
C PRO A 266 21.54 9.50 -12.95
N MET A 267 20.84 10.64 -13.03
CA MET A 267 19.58 10.82 -12.30
C MET A 267 18.48 9.87 -12.82
N ARG A 268 18.43 9.64 -14.14
CA ARG A 268 17.55 8.65 -14.77
C ARG A 268 17.78 7.26 -14.22
N ARG A 269 19.05 6.82 -14.14
CA ARG A 269 19.37 5.48 -13.61
C ARG A 269 18.85 5.32 -12.19
N MET A 270 19.13 6.28 -11.31
CA MET A 270 18.71 6.24 -9.92
C MET A 270 17.18 6.25 -9.77
N LEU A 271 16.51 7.23 -10.39
CA LEU A 271 15.06 7.37 -10.27
C LEU A 271 14.28 6.22 -10.93
N THR A 272 14.82 5.62 -12.00
CA THR A 272 14.22 4.44 -12.61
C THR A 272 14.33 3.22 -11.69
N ARG A 273 15.50 2.98 -11.08
CA ARG A 273 15.65 1.89 -10.09
C ARG A 273 14.68 2.05 -8.91
N TRP A 274 14.51 3.28 -8.43
CA TRP A 274 13.59 3.58 -7.34
C TRP A 274 12.12 3.36 -7.75
N SER A 275 11.75 3.79 -8.95
CA SER A 275 10.41 3.63 -9.55
C SER A 275 10.01 2.17 -9.70
N GLU A 276 10.92 1.30 -10.14
CA GLU A 276 10.60 -0.08 -10.47
C GLU A 276 10.34 -0.95 -9.24
N ARG A 277 11.10 -0.74 -8.16
CA ARG A 277 10.84 -1.16 -6.77
C ARG A 277 12.11 -0.98 -5.95
N PHE A 278 12.14 0.16 -5.25
CA PHE A 278 13.17 0.48 -4.27
C PHE A 278 13.15 -0.49 -3.09
N THR A 279 14.32 -0.98 -2.70
CA THR A 279 14.53 -1.72 -1.46
C THR A 279 15.73 -1.10 -0.75
N LEU A 280 15.51 -0.58 0.46
CA LEU A 280 16.54 0.11 1.22
C LEU A 280 17.61 -0.89 1.71
N THR A 281 18.76 -0.91 1.04
CA THR A 281 19.90 -1.79 1.33
C THR A 281 21.21 -1.02 1.22
N SER A 282 22.29 -1.56 1.78
CA SER A 282 23.63 -1.01 1.56
C SER A 282 24.03 -1.02 0.09
N HIS A 283 23.54 -2.00 -0.69
CA HIS A 283 23.73 -2.06 -2.15
C HIS A 283 23.05 -0.88 -2.86
N GLU A 284 21.77 -0.61 -2.59
CA GLU A 284 21.05 0.49 -3.24
C GLU A 284 21.61 1.87 -2.83
N LEU A 285 22.02 2.03 -1.57
CA LEU A 285 22.72 3.24 -1.12
C LEU A 285 24.05 3.42 -1.89
N ALA A 286 24.82 2.35 -2.08
CA ALA A 286 26.07 2.39 -2.83
C ALA A 286 25.86 2.83 -4.29
N LEU A 287 24.79 2.34 -4.94
CA LEU A 287 24.44 2.74 -6.31
C LEU A 287 23.97 4.20 -6.36
N SER A 288 23.08 4.59 -5.46
CA SER A 288 22.52 5.94 -5.36
C SER A 288 23.62 7.00 -5.15
N TYR A 289 24.59 6.72 -4.26
CA TYR A 289 25.71 7.63 -4.03
C TYR A 289 26.61 7.81 -5.26
N ARG A 290 26.83 6.75 -6.04
CA ARG A 290 27.64 6.81 -7.28
C ARG A 290 26.91 7.57 -8.38
N ASP A 291 25.60 7.38 -8.51
CA ASP A 291 24.77 8.15 -9.43
C ASP A 291 24.81 9.65 -9.08
N LEU A 292 24.66 10.00 -7.80
CA LEU A 292 24.80 11.38 -7.33
C LEU A 292 26.21 11.94 -7.58
N GLN A 293 27.27 11.19 -7.30
CA GLN A 293 28.64 11.64 -7.58
C GLN A 293 28.84 11.93 -9.08
N SER A 294 28.30 11.06 -9.96
CA SER A 294 28.32 11.29 -11.40
C SER A 294 27.50 12.52 -11.80
N ALA A 295 26.32 12.71 -11.22
CA ALA A 295 25.44 13.85 -11.48
C ALA A 295 26.11 15.17 -11.09
N TRP A 296 26.73 15.24 -9.91
CA TRP A 296 27.49 16.40 -9.45
C TRP A 296 28.62 16.81 -10.39
N ARG A 297 29.37 15.85 -10.93
CA ARG A 297 30.43 16.13 -11.93
C ARG A 297 29.86 16.76 -13.20
N LEU A 298 28.70 16.29 -13.65
CA LEU A 298 28.05 16.79 -14.87
C LEU A 298 27.32 18.13 -14.65
N ALA A 299 26.94 18.43 -13.41
CA ALA A 299 26.30 19.67 -12.99
C ALA A 299 27.27 20.80 -12.63
N ALA A 300 28.59 20.58 -12.70
CA ALA A 300 29.60 21.48 -12.13
C ALA A 300 29.52 22.92 -12.68
N ASP A 301 29.09 23.10 -13.93
CA ASP A 301 29.02 24.39 -14.62
C ASP A 301 27.60 25.03 -14.56
N ASP A 302 26.63 24.38 -13.94
CA ASP A 302 25.25 24.89 -13.81
C ASP A 302 24.80 24.88 -12.34
N PRO A 303 24.77 26.04 -11.66
CA PRO A 303 24.43 26.10 -10.24
C PRO A 303 22.99 25.68 -9.94
N ASN A 304 22.05 25.85 -10.87
CA ASN A 304 20.66 25.45 -10.66
C ASN A 304 20.51 23.92 -10.72
N ILE A 305 21.20 23.28 -11.66
CA ILE A 305 21.26 21.82 -11.72
C ILE A 305 21.99 21.28 -10.50
N ALA A 306 23.13 21.89 -10.11
CA ALA A 306 23.90 21.47 -8.95
C ALA A 306 23.06 21.51 -7.66
N ALA A 307 22.26 22.57 -7.46
CA ALA A 307 21.33 22.66 -6.33
C ALA A 307 20.29 21.53 -6.32
N ARG A 308 19.69 21.20 -7.48
CA ARG A 308 18.74 20.08 -7.59
C ARG A 308 19.38 18.72 -7.33
N VAL A 309 20.64 18.53 -7.73
CA VAL A 309 21.41 17.32 -7.37
C VAL A 309 21.73 17.31 -5.87
N ALA A 310 22.00 18.47 -5.26
CA ALA A 310 22.17 18.59 -3.81
C ALA A 310 20.89 18.20 -3.06
N ASP A 311 19.70 18.57 -3.55
CA ASP A 311 18.43 18.16 -2.95
C ASP A 311 18.25 16.64 -2.92
N TYR A 312 18.55 15.95 -4.02
CA TYR A 312 18.57 14.47 -3.98
C TYR A 312 19.70 13.92 -3.10
N GLY A 313 20.82 14.63 -2.96
CA GLY A 313 21.82 14.33 -1.94
C GLY A 313 21.24 14.38 -0.53
N ARG A 314 20.46 15.42 -0.20
CA ARG A 314 19.77 15.53 1.10
C ARG A 314 18.88 14.33 1.37
N TYR A 315 18.13 13.91 0.35
CA TYR A 315 17.24 12.77 0.44
C TYR A 315 17.98 11.44 0.60
N VAL A 316 19.05 11.18 -0.17
CA VAL A 316 19.82 9.93 -0.04
C VAL A 316 20.51 9.82 1.32
N ILE A 317 20.95 10.92 1.92
CA ILE A 317 21.49 10.92 3.29
C ILE A 317 20.38 10.61 4.30
N TYR A 318 19.15 11.10 4.09
CA TYR A 318 18.01 10.66 4.91
C TYR A 318 17.79 9.14 4.81
N LEU A 319 17.81 8.58 3.59
CA LEU A 319 17.70 7.14 3.37
C LEU A 319 18.83 6.37 4.08
N GLN A 320 20.06 6.89 4.05
CA GLN A 320 21.19 6.31 4.80
C GLN A 320 20.93 6.33 6.30
N LEU A 321 20.57 7.47 6.89
CA LEU A 321 20.39 7.58 8.34
C LEU A 321 19.20 6.74 8.82
N TYR A 322 18.15 6.64 8.01
CA TYR A 322 17.02 5.75 8.27
C TYR A 322 17.43 4.27 8.18
N PHE A 323 18.26 3.91 7.19
CA PHE A 323 18.85 2.57 7.10
C PHE A 323 19.68 2.26 8.35
N GLU A 324 20.63 3.13 8.72
CA GLU A 324 21.49 2.95 9.89
C GLU A 324 20.69 2.83 11.19
N TYR A 325 19.63 3.63 11.35
CA TYR A 325 18.70 3.52 12.47
C TYR A 325 18.08 2.11 12.58
N HIS A 326 17.61 1.54 11.47
CA HIS A 326 17.01 0.20 11.46
C HIS A 326 18.03 -0.93 11.55
N GLN A 327 19.32 -0.67 11.30
CA GLN A 327 20.39 -1.62 11.57
C GLN A 327 20.73 -1.76 13.05
N THR A 328 20.25 -0.84 13.90
CA THR A 328 20.48 -0.91 15.35
C THR A 328 19.45 -1.79 16.07
N LYS A 329 19.86 -2.38 17.20
CA LYS A 329 18.95 -3.18 18.03
C LYS A 329 17.89 -2.29 18.68
N ARG A 330 16.61 -2.64 18.52
CA ARG A 330 15.47 -1.95 19.16
C ARG A 330 15.67 -1.79 20.67
N GLY A 331 15.54 -0.56 21.18
CA GLY A 331 15.70 -0.20 22.59
C GLY A 331 17.16 -0.06 23.08
N SER A 332 18.16 -0.24 22.22
CA SER A 332 19.58 -0.07 22.59
C SER A 332 20.02 1.40 22.62
N GLU A 333 21.08 1.72 23.38
CA GLU A 333 21.70 3.06 23.38
C GLU A 333 22.16 3.48 21.98
N GLN A 334 22.69 2.54 21.19
CA GLN A 334 23.08 2.80 19.80
C GLN A 334 21.87 3.26 18.96
N ARG A 335 20.70 2.66 19.16
CA ARG A 335 19.47 3.07 18.48
C ARG A 335 19.03 4.46 18.90
N GLN A 336 19.12 4.78 20.19
CA GLN A 336 18.77 6.11 20.70
C GLN A 336 19.67 7.19 20.07
N ALA A 337 20.97 6.94 19.99
CA ALA A 337 21.91 7.83 19.32
C ALA A 337 21.61 7.99 17.81
N ALA A 338 21.33 6.88 17.12
CA ALA A 338 20.93 6.91 15.70
C ALA A 338 19.60 7.65 15.49
N ALA A 339 18.63 7.49 16.38
CA ALA A 339 17.35 8.20 16.35
C ALA A 339 17.54 9.71 16.53
N GLU A 340 18.40 10.13 17.47
CA GLU A 340 18.72 11.54 17.66
C GLU A 340 19.43 12.13 16.43
N GLN A 341 20.39 11.40 15.86
CA GLN A 341 21.06 11.83 14.63
C GLN A 341 20.08 11.97 13.47
N LEU A 342 19.19 10.99 13.26
CA LEU A 342 18.15 11.04 12.25
C LEU A 342 17.18 12.21 12.49
N MET A 343 16.75 12.42 13.74
CA MET A 343 15.87 13.53 14.13
C MET A 343 16.49 14.88 13.77
N ARG A 344 17.74 15.12 14.19
CA ARG A 344 18.47 16.37 13.89
C ARG A 344 18.62 16.56 12.39
N TYR A 345 18.93 15.50 11.65
CA TYR A 345 19.07 15.58 10.20
C TYR A 345 17.75 15.89 9.50
N MET A 346 16.64 15.25 9.89
CA MET A 346 15.34 15.52 9.28
C MET A 346 14.95 16.99 9.41
N TRP A 347 15.17 17.60 10.58
CA TRP A 347 14.92 19.01 10.81
C TRP A 347 15.91 19.93 10.09
N SER A 348 17.17 19.52 9.91
CA SER A 348 18.17 20.30 9.16
C SER A 348 17.86 20.49 7.68
N ILE A 349 17.00 19.64 7.11
CA ILE A 349 16.60 19.71 5.71
C ILE A 349 15.11 20.02 5.54
N TYR A 350 14.43 20.49 6.60
CA TYR A 350 12.99 20.77 6.61
C TYR A 350 12.56 21.63 5.41
N ASP A 351 13.28 22.73 5.15
CA ASP A 351 12.94 23.68 4.09
C ASP A 351 13.16 23.13 2.66
N SER A 352 13.93 22.05 2.51
CA SER A 352 14.13 21.42 1.18
C SER A 352 12.88 20.73 0.65
N SER A 353 11.91 20.41 1.52
CA SER A 353 10.75 19.57 1.20
C SER A 353 11.11 18.21 0.57
N MET A 354 12.37 17.76 0.70
CA MET A 354 12.80 16.46 0.19
C MET A 354 12.28 15.30 1.05
N ILE A 355 11.85 15.59 2.27
CA ILE A 355 11.13 14.67 3.17
C ILE A 355 10.02 15.43 3.90
N HIS A 356 9.02 14.71 4.39
CA HIS A 356 7.97 15.17 5.30
C HIS A 356 8.48 15.17 6.74
N ALA A 357 9.50 15.99 7.00
CA ALA A 357 10.24 16.05 8.25
C ALA A 357 9.35 16.14 9.49
N PHE A 358 8.27 16.95 9.45
CA PHE A 358 7.35 17.07 10.57
C PHE A 358 6.69 15.74 10.93
N ARG A 359 6.02 15.07 9.97
CA ARG A 359 5.34 13.81 10.25
C ARG A 359 6.33 12.69 10.59
N LEU A 360 7.46 12.61 9.88
CA LEU A 360 8.51 11.62 10.15
C LEU A 360 9.10 11.80 11.57
N SER A 361 9.27 13.03 12.05
CA SER A 361 9.72 13.28 13.43
C SER A 361 8.75 12.72 14.47
N GLN A 362 7.44 12.85 14.24
CA GLN A 362 6.41 12.30 15.13
C GLN A 362 6.41 10.77 15.11
N LEU A 363 6.58 10.16 13.93
CA LEU A 363 6.67 8.71 13.77
C LEU A 363 7.91 8.16 14.47
N LEU A 364 9.08 8.78 14.27
CA LEU A 364 10.32 8.39 14.94
C LEU A 364 10.21 8.51 16.46
N ALA A 365 9.68 9.63 16.97
CA ALA A 365 9.47 9.84 18.40
C ALA A 365 8.49 8.82 19.00
N ARG A 366 7.40 8.50 18.28
CA ARG A 366 6.46 7.45 18.66
C ARG A 366 7.14 6.08 18.73
N ASP A 367 7.93 5.74 17.73
CA ASP A 367 8.58 4.44 17.62
C ASP A 367 9.67 4.27 18.70
N GLU A 368 10.41 5.33 19.03
CA GLU A 368 11.33 5.37 20.18
C GLU A 368 10.61 5.25 21.53
N ARG A 369 9.51 5.98 21.72
CA ARG A 369 8.67 5.85 22.93
C ARG A 369 8.18 4.41 23.13
N THR A 370 7.69 3.76 22.07
CA THR A 370 7.28 2.34 22.16
C THR A 370 8.45 1.38 22.41
N ALA A 371 9.70 1.82 22.21
CA ALA A 371 10.91 1.08 22.50
C ALA A 371 11.52 1.43 23.88
N GLY A 372 10.85 2.29 24.67
CA GLY A 372 11.29 2.68 26.02
C GLY A 372 12.13 3.96 26.07
N ASN A 373 12.25 4.71 24.97
CA ASN A 373 12.95 5.99 24.90
C ASN A 373 11.96 7.16 24.74
N ASP A 374 11.40 7.61 25.86
CA ASP A 374 10.45 8.74 25.89
C ASP A 374 11.16 10.10 25.79
N GLY A 375 12.48 10.12 26.04
CA GLY A 375 13.29 11.33 26.07
C GLY A 375 13.35 12.05 24.73
N LEU A 376 13.32 11.32 23.61
CA LEU A 376 13.42 11.91 22.28
C LEU A 376 12.25 12.88 21.98
N ALA A 377 11.01 12.49 22.32
CA ALA A 377 9.84 13.33 22.13
C ALA A 377 9.88 14.62 22.97
N THR A 378 10.49 14.53 24.16
CA THR A 378 10.65 15.68 25.07
C THR A 378 11.74 16.62 24.56
N ALA A 379 12.87 16.08 24.12
CA ALA A 379 14.00 16.86 23.61
C ALA A 379 13.62 17.64 22.34
N PHE A 380 12.81 17.04 21.45
CA PHE A 380 12.35 17.67 20.21
C PHE A 380 10.85 17.99 20.26
N ASN A 381 10.39 18.59 21.36
CA ASN A 381 9.00 19.03 21.47
C ASN A 381 8.74 20.22 20.55
N TRP A 382 8.02 19.99 19.45
CA TRP A 382 7.68 21.01 18.45
C TRP A 382 6.77 22.13 18.99
N GLN A 383 6.11 21.92 20.13
CA GLN A 383 5.32 22.94 20.81
C GLN A 383 6.16 23.84 21.74
N ASP A 384 7.41 23.45 22.02
CA ASP A 384 8.33 24.20 22.88
C ASP A 384 9.58 24.61 22.11
N ALA A 385 9.63 25.88 21.70
CA ALA A 385 10.77 26.46 20.98
C ALA A 385 12.09 26.44 21.79
N LYS A 386 12.04 26.16 23.10
CA LYS A 386 13.21 26.06 23.98
C LYS A 386 13.60 24.62 24.32
N ALA A 387 12.96 23.62 23.71
CA ALA A 387 13.32 22.22 23.94
C ALA A 387 14.80 21.97 23.56
N SER A 388 15.51 21.19 24.37
CA SER A 388 16.97 21.04 24.30
C SER A 388 17.49 20.42 22.99
N GLY A 389 16.63 19.73 22.25
CA GLY A 389 16.97 19.15 20.95
C GLY A 389 17.24 20.20 19.87
N TRP A 390 16.70 21.41 19.99
CA TRP A 390 16.78 22.44 18.95
C TRP A 390 18.15 23.14 18.86
N ASP A 391 18.93 23.17 19.95
CA ASP A 391 20.18 23.95 20.04
C ASP A 391 21.30 23.46 19.11
N ALA A 392 21.17 22.26 18.53
CA ALA A 392 22.18 21.63 17.69
C ALA A 392 21.59 20.96 16.43
N ILE A 393 20.69 21.67 15.73
CA ILE A 393 20.31 21.28 14.37
C ILE A 393 21.43 21.72 13.41
N PRO A 394 22.06 20.79 12.66
CA PRO A 394 23.11 21.16 11.73
C PRO A 394 22.56 22.04 10.61
N ASN A 395 23.34 23.00 10.13
CA ASN A 395 23.05 23.65 8.86
C ASN A 395 23.69 22.81 7.75
N ASN A 396 22.90 22.27 6.82
CA ASN A 396 23.39 21.40 5.76
C ASN A 396 23.33 22.12 4.39
N THR A 397 24.38 22.90 4.11
CA THR A 397 24.60 23.57 2.83
C THR A 397 24.87 22.56 1.70
N ASP A 398 24.71 22.99 0.45
CA ASP A 398 24.97 22.13 -0.72
C ASP A 398 26.41 21.56 -0.73
N LYS A 399 27.37 22.34 -0.22
CA LYS A 399 28.77 21.91 -0.08
C LYS A 399 28.91 20.79 0.95
N GLU A 400 28.26 20.93 2.10
CA GLU A 400 28.27 19.90 3.15
C GLU A 400 27.57 18.63 2.67
N ILE A 401 26.44 18.76 1.98
CA ILE A 401 25.74 17.63 1.35
C ILE A 401 26.63 16.90 0.36
N ARG A 402 27.36 17.63 -0.49
CA ARG A 402 28.34 17.02 -1.40
C ARG A 402 29.42 16.24 -0.64
N THR A 403 29.96 16.80 0.44
CA THR A 403 30.95 16.09 1.28
C THR A 403 30.35 14.84 1.92
N LEU A 404 29.10 14.88 2.37
CA LEU A 404 28.39 13.71 2.90
C LEU A 404 28.16 12.64 1.81
N VAL A 405 27.83 13.04 0.59
CA VAL A 405 27.75 12.14 -0.57
C VAL A 405 29.09 11.48 -0.87
N GLU A 406 30.19 12.24 -0.86
CA GLU A 406 31.54 11.69 -1.06
C GLU A 406 31.92 10.67 0.04
N ARG A 407 31.54 10.94 1.30
CA ARG A 407 31.67 9.96 2.40
C ARG A 407 30.80 8.72 2.16
N GLY A 408 29.58 8.89 1.67
CA GLY A 408 28.68 7.79 1.30
C GLY A 408 29.28 6.88 0.22
N VAL A 409 29.90 7.46 -0.82
CA VAL A 409 30.62 6.68 -1.85
C VAL A 409 31.75 5.85 -1.26
N ALA A 410 32.47 6.39 -0.27
CA ALA A 410 33.55 5.67 0.41
C ALA A 410 33.00 4.57 1.34
N ALA A 411 31.91 4.84 2.07
CA ALA A 411 31.34 3.95 3.07
C ALA A 411 30.56 2.76 2.47
N PHE A 412 29.88 2.95 1.34
CA PHE A 412 29.00 1.94 0.73
C PHE A 412 29.56 1.40 -0.59
N GLN A 413 29.75 0.08 -0.67
CA GLN A 413 30.22 -0.63 -1.85
C GLN A 413 29.09 -1.46 -2.48
N PRO A 414 28.91 -1.44 -3.83
CA PRO A 414 27.94 -2.27 -4.50
C PRO A 414 28.27 -3.73 -4.28
N ARG A 415 27.24 -4.51 -4.00
CA ARG A 415 27.31 -5.98 -3.98
C ARG A 415 27.24 -6.53 -5.41
N GLU A 416 27.80 -7.71 -5.63
CA GLU A 416 27.88 -8.33 -6.97
C GLU A 416 26.54 -8.98 -7.37
N PHE A 417 25.52 -8.16 -7.60
CA PHE A 417 24.28 -8.54 -8.26
C PHE A 417 23.66 -7.32 -8.94
N THR A 418 22.75 -7.55 -9.89
CA THR A 418 21.93 -6.48 -10.49
C THR A 418 20.48 -6.77 -10.19
N SER A 419 19.77 -5.81 -9.58
CA SER A 419 18.34 -5.93 -9.36
C SER A 419 17.60 -6.04 -10.70
N ARG A 420 16.65 -6.97 -10.80
CA ARG A 420 15.86 -7.21 -12.01
C ARG A 420 14.42 -7.56 -11.61
N ARG A 421 13.46 -6.97 -12.32
CA ARG A 421 12.05 -7.29 -12.22
C ARG A 421 11.63 -8.11 -13.43
N PHE A 422 10.61 -8.95 -13.23
CA PHE A 422 10.09 -9.85 -14.24
C PHE A 422 8.58 -9.56 -14.39
N HIS A 423 8.16 -9.31 -15.62
CA HIS A 423 6.82 -8.84 -15.97
C HIS A 423 6.18 -9.65 -17.10
N GLY A 424 6.87 -10.65 -17.62
CA GLY A 424 6.36 -11.53 -18.66
C GLY A 424 5.11 -12.29 -18.20
N GLU A 425 4.33 -12.74 -19.16
CA GLU A 425 3.19 -13.61 -18.88
C GLU A 425 3.65 -14.86 -18.11
N LEU A 426 2.84 -15.28 -17.13
CA LEU A 426 3.12 -16.47 -16.34
C LEU A 426 2.93 -17.72 -17.20
N ILE A 427 3.99 -18.51 -17.33
CA ILE A 427 4.00 -19.77 -18.08
C ILE A 427 4.49 -20.93 -17.23
N PRO A 428 4.02 -22.16 -17.47
CA PRO A 428 4.56 -23.36 -16.82
C PRO A 428 6.05 -23.54 -17.11
N LEU A 429 6.83 -23.80 -16.06
CA LEU A 429 8.25 -24.06 -16.20
C LEU A 429 8.48 -25.44 -16.86
N SER A 430 9.42 -25.51 -17.81
CA SER A 430 9.78 -26.77 -18.47
C SER A 430 10.43 -27.77 -17.51
N MET A 431 10.00 -29.04 -17.58
CA MET A 431 10.46 -30.14 -16.71
C MET A 431 11.97 -30.38 -16.74
N ASN A 432 12.66 -30.06 -17.85
CA ASN A 432 14.12 -30.19 -17.92
C ASN A 432 14.89 -29.23 -16.98
N ARG A 433 14.22 -28.22 -16.42
CA ARG A 433 14.76 -27.27 -15.44
C ARG A 433 14.55 -27.71 -13.98
N VAL A 434 13.75 -28.77 -13.77
CA VAL A 434 13.54 -29.43 -12.48
C VAL A 434 14.68 -30.45 -12.26
N GLY A 435 15.28 -30.44 -11.06
CA GLY A 435 16.33 -31.38 -10.65
C GLY A 435 15.80 -32.82 -10.56
N ARG A 436 16.66 -33.83 -10.75
CA ARG A 436 16.25 -35.25 -10.82
C ARG A 436 15.85 -35.88 -9.48
N ASN A 437 16.09 -35.23 -8.34
CA ASN A 437 16.00 -35.83 -7.00
C ASN A 437 14.98 -35.16 -6.07
N PHE A 438 13.97 -34.45 -6.59
CA PHE A 438 12.90 -33.94 -5.74
C PHE A 438 11.93 -35.09 -5.39
N GLU A 439 12.23 -35.84 -4.32
CA GLU A 439 11.28 -36.79 -3.74
C GLU A 439 10.09 -36.00 -3.16
N THR A 440 8.93 -36.07 -3.83
CA THR A 440 7.67 -35.55 -3.30
C THR A 440 7.12 -36.56 -2.30
N ASP A 441 7.47 -36.39 -1.03
CA ASP A 441 7.18 -37.32 0.06
C ASP A 441 5.72 -37.23 0.58
N SER A 442 4.72 -37.08 -0.29
CA SER A 442 3.32 -37.01 0.16
C SER A 442 2.38 -37.91 -0.64
N SER A 443 1.83 -38.92 0.04
CA SER A 443 0.65 -39.68 -0.35
C SER A 443 -0.66 -38.89 -0.24
N ASP A 444 -0.60 -37.60 0.12
CA ASP A 444 -1.75 -36.72 0.32
C ASP A 444 -2.15 -36.01 -0.99
N GLU A 445 -3.45 -36.00 -1.30
CA GLU A 445 -4.04 -35.33 -2.49
C GLU A 445 -3.93 -33.79 -2.47
N GLN A 446 -3.30 -33.21 -1.44
CA GLN A 446 -3.30 -31.78 -1.13
C GLN A 446 -1.88 -31.30 -0.78
N SER A 447 -1.60 -30.03 -1.04
CA SER A 447 -0.33 -29.39 -0.71
C SER A 447 -0.12 -29.29 0.80
N PRO A 448 1.12 -29.12 1.28
CA PRO A 448 1.37 -28.70 2.65
C PRO A 448 0.57 -27.44 3.01
N ALA A 449 0.08 -27.39 4.24
CA ALA A 449 -0.70 -26.27 4.73
C ALA A 449 0.17 -25.02 4.96
N MET A 450 -0.24 -23.88 4.41
CA MET A 450 0.30 -22.57 4.75
C MET A 450 -0.59 -21.87 5.77
N TRP A 451 0.03 -21.22 6.75
CA TRP A 451 -0.64 -20.28 7.65
C TRP A 451 -0.32 -18.87 7.19
N LEU A 452 -1.36 -18.10 6.90
CA LEU A 452 -1.26 -16.81 6.22
C LEU A 452 -2.01 -15.76 7.03
N SER A 453 -1.63 -14.51 6.88
CA SER A 453 -2.25 -13.37 7.55
C SER A 453 -2.72 -12.33 6.54
N ASN A 454 -3.81 -11.63 6.85
CA ASN A 454 -4.41 -10.59 6.00
C ASN A 454 -4.96 -11.15 4.69
N SER A 455 -4.27 -10.96 3.58
CA SER A 455 -4.73 -11.36 2.26
C SER A 455 -3.63 -12.10 1.52
N LEU A 456 -4.04 -13.03 0.66
CA LEU A 456 -3.17 -13.65 -0.31
C LEU A 456 -3.76 -13.44 -1.70
N GLU A 457 -2.93 -13.01 -2.63
CA GLU A 457 -3.24 -13.01 -4.06
C GLU A 457 -2.22 -13.87 -4.78
N PHE A 458 -2.68 -14.77 -5.64
CA PHE A 458 -1.83 -15.68 -6.40
C PHE A 458 -2.50 -16.11 -7.69
N HIS A 459 -1.73 -16.73 -8.58
CA HIS A 459 -2.24 -17.21 -9.86
C HIS A 459 -2.21 -18.72 -9.93
N ILE A 460 -3.23 -19.30 -10.55
CA ILE A 460 -3.29 -20.72 -10.93
C ILE A 460 -3.51 -20.85 -12.43
N PHE A 461 -2.97 -21.89 -13.04
CA PHE A 461 -3.20 -22.19 -14.45
C PHE A 461 -3.99 -23.49 -14.57
N ALA A 462 -5.12 -23.42 -15.27
CA ALA A 462 -5.91 -24.60 -15.64
C ALA A 462 -5.60 -24.99 -17.08
N ASP A 463 -5.31 -26.27 -17.31
CA ASP A 463 -5.04 -26.79 -18.66
C ASP A 463 -6.34 -26.98 -19.47
N ARG A 464 -7.48 -27.05 -18.79
CA ARG A 464 -8.81 -27.30 -19.36
C ARG A 464 -9.90 -26.85 -18.39
N ALA A 465 -11.15 -27.11 -18.73
CA ALA A 465 -12.23 -27.01 -17.76
C ALA A 465 -12.01 -28.04 -16.63
N GLU A 466 -11.95 -27.58 -15.39
CA GLU A 466 -11.68 -28.43 -14.22
C GLU A 466 -12.25 -27.83 -12.93
N SER A 467 -12.27 -28.62 -11.85
CA SER A 467 -12.62 -28.14 -10.50
C SER A 467 -11.36 -27.88 -9.70
N PHE A 468 -11.16 -26.63 -9.29
CA PHE A 468 -10.15 -26.26 -8.31
C PHE A 468 -10.73 -26.38 -6.91
N ARG A 469 -10.16 -27.27 -6.10
CA ARG A 469 -10.69 -27.63 -4.78
C ARG A 469 -9.75 -27.31 -3.61
N PRO A 470 -9.50 -26.02 -3.29
CA PRO A 470 -8.64 -25.66 -2.18
C PRO A 470 -9.31 -25.94 -0.83
N ARG A 471 -8.50 -26.26 0.16
CA ARG A 471 -8.89 -26.28 1.57
C ARG A 471 -8.54 -24.95 2.21
N ILE A 472 -9.54 -24.28 2.76
CA ILE A 472 -9.40 -22.99 3.43
C ILE A 472 -9.95 -23.11 4.84
N ALA A 473 -9.26 -22.51 5.82
CA ALA A 473 -9.78 -22.48 7.18
C ALA A 473 -9.56 -21.13 7.87
N SER A 474 -10.61 -20.60 8.50
CA SER A 474 -10.57 -19.36 9.28
C SER A 474 -11.61 -19.38 10.40
N GLU A 475 -11.32 -18.68 11.50
CA GLU A 475 -12.22 -18.57 12.65
C GLU A 475 -13.53 -17.86 12.29
N ARG A 476 -13.47 -16.95 11.32
CA ARG A 476 -14.53 -16.04 10.91
C ARG A 476 -14.56 -15.97 9.39
N ALA A 477 -15.68 -15.52 8.84
CA ALA A 477 -15.84 -15.27 7.42
C ALA A 477 -14.65 -14.51 6.80
N LEU A 478 -14.10 -15.07 5.73
CA LEU A 478 -13.20 -14.43 4.77
C LEU A 478 -13.80 -14.51 3.37
N GLN A 479 -13.31 -13.71 2.44
CA GLN A 479 -13.77 -13.74 1.04
C GLN A 479 -12.75 -14.42 0.13
N LEU A 480 -13.22 -15.36 -0.69
CA LEU A 480 -12.50 -15.93 -1.82
C LEU A 480 -13.08 -15.37 -3.12
N LEU A 481 -12.23 -14.77 -3.94
CA LEU A 481 -12.56 -14.28 -5.28
C LEU A 481 -11.62 -14.94 -6.29
N VAL A 482 -12.19 -15.52 -7.36
CA VAL A 482 -11.42 -16.07 -8.48
C VAL A 482 -11.86 -15.37 -9.76
N THR A 483 -10.91 -14.79 -10.49
CA THR A 483 -11.15 -14.04 -11.72
C THR A 483 -10.29 -14.57 -12.86
N ALA A 484 -10.85 -14.69 -14.07
CA ALA A 484 -10.11 -14.97 -15.29
C ALA A 484 -9.30 -13.74 -15.75
N THR A 485 -8.39 -13.93 -16.71
CA THR A 485 -7.54 -12.85 -17.28
C THR A 485 -8.33 -11.76 -17.99
N ASP A 486 -9.53 -12.08 -18.50
CA ASP A 486 -10.47 -11.12 -19.10
C ASP A 486 -11.25 -10.30 -18.04
N GLY A 487 -10.97 -10.51 -16.75
CA GLY A 487 -11.63 -9.81 -15.64
C GLY A 487 -12.92 -10.48 -15.13
N THR A 488 -13.40 -11.53 -15.82
CA THR A 488 -14.62 -12.23 -15.43
C THR A 488 -14.46 -12.91 -14.07
N THR A 489 -15.35 -12.60 -13.12
CA THR A 489 -15.43 -13.34 -11.85
C THR A 489 -16.02 -14.72 -12.09
N VAL A 490 -15.24 -15.77 -11.84
CA VAL A 490 -15.66 -17.18 -11.93
C VAL A 490 -16.14 -17.73 -10.58
N ALA A 491 -15.66 -17.18 -9.47
CA ALA A 491 -16.19 -17.50 -8.14
C ALA A 491 -16.06 -16.32 -7.17
N SER A 492 -17.06 -16.14 -6.32
CA SER A 492 -17.05 -15.21 -5.18
C SER A 492 -17.75 -15.90 -4.01
N GLN A 493 -17.00 -16.32 -3.00
CA GLN A 493 -17.52 -17.15 -1.90
C GLN A 493 -17.05 -16.62 -0.53
N SER A 494 -17.99 -16.56 0.42
CA SER A 494 -17.68 -16.30 1.83
C SER A 494 -17.40 -17.62 2.54
N ILE A 495 -16.22 -17.74 3.15
CA ILE A 495 -15.76 -18.98 3.79
C ILE A 495 -15.56 -18.75 5.28
N GLU A 496 -16.19 -19.58 6.10
CA GLU A 496 -16.02 -19.60 7.56
C GLU A 496 -15.97 -21.04 8.07
N THR A 497 -14.95 -21.36 8.85
CA THR A 497 -14.81 -22.68 9.50
C THR A 497 -15.23 -22.63 10.98
N GLY A 498 -15.18 -21.44 11.60
CA GLY A 498 -15.58 -21.24 12.99
C GLY A 498 -14.48 -21.57 14.00
N PRO A 499 -14.83 -21.73 15.30
CA PRO A 499 -13.85 -21.80 16.40
C PRO A 499 -12.80 -22.93 16.28
N GLN A 500 -13.09 -23.99 15.53
CA GLN A 500 -12.21 -25.17 15.37
C GLN A 500 -11.32 -25.11 14.12
N TRP A 501 -11.26 -23.98 13.42
CA TRP A 501 -10.51 -23.78 12.16
C TRP A 501 -9.02 -24.17 12.21
N ARG A 502 -8.41 -24.19 13.39
CA ARG A 502 -7.01 -24.61 13.57
C ARG A 502 -6.78 -26.09 13.25
N ASN A 503 -7.82 -26.91 13.37
CA ASN A 503 -7.76 -28.35 13.16
C ASN A 503 -8.75 -28.85 12.09
N GLN A 504 -9.74 -28.03 11.72
CA GLN A 504 -10.74 -28.34 10.69
C GLN A 504 -10.49 -27.55 9.41
N TRP A 505 -11.00 -28.06 8.31
CA TRP A 505 -10.93 -27.43 6.99
C TRP A 505 -12.33 -27.22 6.44
N THR A 506 -12.48 -26.20 5.62
CA THR A 506 -13.59 -26.07 4.68
C THR A 506 -13.04 -26.40 3.29
N ASP A 507 -13.51 -27.49 2.68
CA ASP A 507 -13.25 -27.78 1.27
C ASP A 507 -14.11 -26.84 0.42
N VAL A 508 -13.48 -26.14 -0.52
CA VAL A 508 -14.12 -25.17 -1.40
C VAL A 508 -14.13 -25.75 -2.80
N ASP A 509 -15.24 -25.67 -3.53
CA ASP A 509 -15.29 -26.08 -4.95
C ASP A 509 -15.41 -24.83 -5.84
N VAL A 510 -14.46 -24.70 -6.78
CA VAL A 510 -14.43 -23.63 -7.77
C VAL A 510 -14.36 -24.26 -9.15
N HIS A 511 -15.40 -24.05 -9.96
CA HIS A 511 -15.40 -24.49 -11.35
C HIS A 511 -14.63 -23.51 -12.24
N LEU A 512 -13.55 -23.99 -12.86
CA LEU A 512 -12.77 -23.25 -13.84
C LEU A 512 -13.25 -23.65 -15.24
N PRO A 513 -13.86 -22.74 -16.02
CA PRO A 513 -14.64 -23.12 -17.21
C PRO A 513 -13.80 -23.44 -18.45
N LYS A 514 -12.54 -22.98 -18.51
CA LYS A 514 -11.68 -23.11 -19.70
C LYS A 514 -10.20 -23.14 -19.32
N SER A 515 -9.35 -23.54 -20.28
CA SER A 515 -7.92 -23.34 -20.13
C SER A 515 -7.60 -21.84 -20.06
N SER A 516 -7.01 -21.41 -18.95
CA SER A 516 -6.65 -20.02 -18.70
C SER A 516 -5.77 -19.92 -17.46
N LEU A 517 -5.08 -18.80 -17.34
CA LEU A 517 -4.62 -18.31 -16.06
C LEU A 517 -5.82 -17.73 -15.28
N TYR A 518 -5.89 -18.00 -13.99
CA TYR A 518 -6.86 -17.44 -13.07
C TYR A 518 -6.14 -16.77 -11.91
N ARG A 519 -6.62 -15.59 -11.53
CA ARG A 519 -6.18 -14.88 -10.32
C ARG A 519 -7.09 -15.27 -9.16
N VAL A 520 -6.49 -15.73 -8.07
CA VAL A 520 -7.16 -16.11 -6.83
C VAL A 520 -6.82 -15.09 -5.75
N ARG A 521 -7.84 -14.51 -5.12
CA ARG A 521 -7.71 -13.55 -4.01
C ARG A 521 -8.44 -14.08 -2.79
N ILE A 522 -7.73 -14.19 -1.68
CA ILE A 522 -8.28 -14.52 -0.36
C ILE A 522 -8.12 -13.31 0.53
N ILE A 523 -9.22 -12.78 1.07
CA ILE A 523 -9.25 -11.53 1.85
C ILE A 523 -9.72 -11.86 3.28
N SER A 524 -8.78 -11.86 4.23
CA SER A 524 -8.99 -12.14 5.66
C SER A 524 -8.39 -11.00 6.51
N GLN A 525 -9.00 -9.81 6.44
CA GLN A 525 -8.45 -8.57 7.00
C GLN A 525 -8.06 -8.70 8.48
N ARG A 526 -6.76 -8.47 8.78
CA ARG A 526 -6.17 -8.54 10.13
C ARG A 526 -6.35 -9.87 10.83
N ARG A 527 -6.56 -10.95 10.07
CA ARG A 527 -6.79 -12.29 10.60
C ARG A 527 -5.91 -13.32 9.94
N THR A 528 -5.65 -14.38 10.68
CA THR A 528 -4.92 -15.54 10.19
C THR A 528 -5.90 -16.53 9.58
N PHE A 529 -5.47 -17.18 8.51
CA PHE A 529 -6.19 -18.28 7.87
C PHE A 529 -5.20 -19.36 7.42
N ARG A 530 -5.70 -20.55 7.10
CA ARG A 530 -4.92 -21.63 6.50
C ARG A 530 -5.35 -21.84 5.06
N LEU A 531 -4.38 -22.20 4.22
CA LEU A 531 -4.58 -22.59 2.83
C LEU A 531 -3.83 -23.88 2.53
N SER A 532 -4.48 -24.78 1.81
CA SER A 532 -3.88 -25.91 1.11
C SER A 532 -4.59 -26.04 -0.25
N VAL A 533 -3.87 -26.41 -1.29
CA VAL A 533 -4.40 -26.52 -2.67
C VAL A 533 -4.23 -27.96 -3.16
N PRO A 534 -5.06 -28.43 -4.11
CA PRO A 534 -4.90 -29.76 -4.68
C PRO A 534 -3.48 -30.00 -5.20
N GLN A 535 -2.95 -31.19 -4.96
CA GLN A 535 -1.66 -31.59 -5.50
C GLN A 535 -1.68 -31.49 -7.04
N GLY A 536 -0.61 -30.99 -7.65
CA GLY A 536 -0.55 -30.77 -9.10
C GLY A 536 -1.12 -29.44 -9.59
N THR A 537 -1.71 -28.62 -8.70
CA THR A 537 -2.17 -27.26 -9.07
C THR A 537 -0.99 -26.42 -9.54
N ARG A 538 -0.94 -26.08 -10.83
CA ARG A 538 0.07 -25.17 -11.38
C ARG A 538 -0.19 -23.76 -10.88
N LEU A 539 0.78 -23.15 -10.21
CA LEU A 539 0.58 -21.86 -9.56
C LEU A 539 1.84 -21.00 -9.45
N SER A 540 1.62 -19.71 -9.19
CA SER A 540 2.65 -18.75 -8.78
C SER A 540 2.12 -17.94 -7.59
N LEU A 541 2.76 -18.13 -6.44
CA LEU A 541 2.62 -17.29 -5.25
C LEU A 541 3.65 -16.15 -5.37
N PRO A 542 3.25 -14.89 -5.56
CA PRO A 542 4.18 -13.78 -5.69
C PRO A 542 4.73 -13.29 -4.36
N GLY A 543 4.15 -13.69 -3.23
CA GLY A 543 4.55 -13.22 -1.89
C GLY A 543 3.44 -13.52 -0.87
N TRP A 544 3.78 -13.52 0.41
CA TRP A 544 2.83 -13.81 1.50
C TRP A 544 3.20 -13.07 2.77
N SER A 545 2.28 -13.05 3.73
CA SER A 545 2.54 -12.64 5.11
C SER A 545 2.10 -13.76 6.05
N ASN A 546 2.93 -14.08 7.04
CA ASN A 546 2.66 -15.12 8.02
C ASN A 546 3.31 -14.79 9.38
N SER A 547 2.83 -15.43 10.44
CA SER A 547 3.38 -15.22 11.79
C SER A 547 4.75 -15.89 11.95
N GLN A 548 5.56 -15.40 12.88
CA GLN A 548 6.84 -16.04 13.26
C GLN A 548 6.67 -17.49 13.77
N GLY A 549 5.51 -17.82 14.36
CA GLY A 549 5.23 -19.13 14.94
C GLY A 549 4.72 -20.15 13.93
N THR A 550 4.46 -19.72 12.69
CA THR A 550 3.88 -20.56 11.63
C THR A 550 4.63 -20.32 10.32
N PRO A 551 5.92 -20.69 10.27
CA PRO A 551 6.75 -20.43 9.12
C PRO A 551 6.30 -21.29 7.92
N THR A 552 6.72 -20.92 6.71
CA THR A 552 6.27 -21.62 5.50
C THR A 552 6.72 -23.08 5.45
N PRO A 553 5.96 -23.96 4.75
CA PRO A 553 6.50 -25.22 4.26
C PRO A 553 7.61 -24.96 3.22
N ARG A 554 8.14 -26.03 2.62
CA ARG A 554 9.06 -25.91 1.49
C ARG A 554 8.32 -25.34 0.28
N LEU A 555 8.89 -24.31 -0.31
CA LEU A 555 8.41 -23.62 -1.49
C LEU A 555 9.52 -23.58 -2.54
N TYR A 556 9.15 -23.75 -3.80
CA TYR A 556 10.06 -23.85 -4.93
C TYR A 556 10.01 -22.58 -5.77
N PHE A 557 11.16 -22.10 -6.24
CA PHE A 557 11.28 -20.90 -7.08
C PHE A 557 12.37 -21.10 -8.14
N TYR A 558 12.26 -20.34 -9.24
CA TYR A 558 13.17 -20.46 -10.37
C TYR A 558 14.32 -19.45 -10.29
N VAL A 559 15.55 -19.90 -10.54
CA VAL A 559 16.73 -19.05 -10.67
C VAL A 559 17.11 -18.94 -12.16
N PRO A 560 16.99 -17.76 -12.80
CA PRO A 560 17.37 -17.54 -14.20
C PRO A 560 18.82 -17.91 -14.51
N SER A 561 19.10 -18.26 -15.77
CA SER A 561 20.42 -18.77 -16.20
C SER A 561 21.56 -17.74 -16.09
N GLU A 562 21.23 -16.46 -16.14
CA GLU A 562 22.16 -15.34 -16.01
C GLU A 562 22.45 -14.97 -14.55
N THR A 563 21.72 -15.55 -13.60
CA THR A 563 21.87 -15.20 -12.18
C THR A 563 23.13 -15.85 -11.63
N GLU A 564 24.16 -15.05 -11.40
CA GLU A 564 25.43 -15.53 -10.80
C GLU A 564 25.40 -15.52 -9.27
N ARG A 565 24.62 -14.60 -8.69
CA ARG A 565 24.41 -14.47 -7.26
C ARG A 565 22.97 -14.08 -7.02
N LEU A 566 22.23 -14.90 -6.29
CA LEU A 566 20.86 -14.64 -5.87
C LEU A 566 20.87 -13.60 -4.73
N ALA A 567 19.99 -12.60 -4.82
CA ALA A 567 19.83 -11.56 -3.82
C ALA A 567 18.37 -11.48 -3.35
N ILE A 568 18.17 -11.55 -2.04
CA ILE A 568 16.86 -11.58 -1.40
C ILE A 568 16.85 -10.59 -0.24
N TYR A 569 15.80 -9.79 -0.13
CA TYR A 569 15.58 -8.95 1.04
C TYR A 569 14.55 -9.58 1.97
N ALA A 570 14.96 -9.82 3.22
CA ALA A 570 14.12 -10.29 4.29
C ALA A 570 13.77 -9.14 5.23
N ASN A 571 12.49 -8.82 5.36
CA ASN A 571 12.03 -7.74 6.24
C ASN A 571 11.96 -8.12 7.73
N TYR A 572 12.23 -9.37 8.09
CA TYR A 572 12.23 -9.88 9.45
C TYR A 572 13.38 -10.84 9.69
N THR A 573 14.31 -10.45 10.57
CA THR A 573 15.58 -11.16 10.81
C THR A 573 15.69 -11.77 12.20
N ALA A 574 14.85 -11.34 13.15
CA ALA A 574 14.97 -11.71 14.57
C ALA A 574 14.85 -13.23 14.85
N ALA A 575 14.29 -14.00 13.92
CA ALA A 575 14.16 -15.45 14.03
C ALA A 575 15.05 -16.24 13.04
N GLY A 576 16.09 -15.58 12.49
CA GLY A 576 17.01 -16.13 11.49
C GLY A 576 16.44 -16.12 10.06
N PRO A 577 17.30 -16.29 9.04
CA PRO A 577 16.88 -16.34 7.64
C PRO A 577 16.07 -17.62 7.33
N PRO A 578 15.36 -17.66 6.20
CA PRO A 578 14.87 -18.90 5.63
C PRO A 578 16.01 -19.89 5.40
N ARG A 579 15.70 -21.19 5.32
CA ARG A 579 16.66 -22.18 4.82
C ARG A 579 16.53 -22.27 3.31
N PHE A 580 17.65 -22.32 2.61
CA PHE A 580 17.69 -22.43 1.15
C PHE A 580 18.26 -23.79 0.76
N PHE A 581 17.76 -24.35 -0.34
CA PHE A 581 18.22 -25.61 -0.86
C PHE A 581 18.50 -25.47 -2.35
N ASP A 582 19.65 -26.02 -2.76
CA ASP A 582 20.07 -26.06 -4.15
C ASP A 582 19.20 -27.04 -4.98
N PRO A 583 19.41 -27.13 -6.31
CA PRO A 583 18.63 -28.04 -7.16
C PRO A 583 18.78 -29.54 -6.84
N SER A 584 19.75 -29.92 -6.02
CA SER A 584 19.95 -31.29 -5.54
C SER A 584 19.32 -31.53 -4.17
N GLY A 585 18.74 -30.50 -3.54
CA GLY A 585 18.12 -30.57 -2.22
C GLY A 585 19.09 -30.35 -1.07
N VAL A 586 20.35 -29.97 -1.34
CA VAL A 586 21.35 -29.68 -0.31
C VAL A 586 21.14 -28.29 0.26
N GLU A 587 21.14 -28.16 1.58
CA GLU A 587 20.97 -26.87 2.26
C GLU A 587 22.17 -25.95 2.00
N VAL A 588 21.90 -24.71 1.58
CA VAL A 588 22.90 -23.66 1.30
C VAL A 588 22.70 -22.51 2.27
N GLN A 589 23.78 -22.05 2.89
CA GLN A 589 23.74 -20.91 3.81
C GLN A 589 23.97 -19.60 3.05
N PRO A 590 23.08 -18.60 3.19
CA PRO A 590 23.30 -17.29 2.59
C PRO A 590 24.38 -16.50 3.34
N GLU A 591 25.14 -15.69 2.61
CA GLU A 591 25.84 -14.55 3.20
C GLU A 591 24.80 -13.56 3.72
N GLN A 592 24.89 -13.21 5.00
CA GLN A 592 23.99 -12.28 5.67
C GLN A 592 24.64 -10.90 5.72
N VAL A 593 24.04 -9.95 5.01
CA VAL A 593 24.45 -8.55 4.91
C VAL A 593 23.34 -7.68 5.51
N ASP A 594 23.65 -6.44 5.88
CA ASP A 594 22.67 -5.48 6.42
C ASP A 594 21.90 -6.03 7.63
N GLY A 595 22.61 -6.60 8.61
CA GLY A 595 21.99 -7.18 9.81
C GLY A 595 21.17 -8.45 9.53
N GLY A 596 21.43 -9.10 8.39
CA GLY A 596 20.71 -10.28 7.92
C GLY A 596 19.49 -9.95 7.05
N HIS A 597 19.22 -8.67 6.78
CA HIS A 597 18.12 -8.26 5.91
C HIS A 597 18.43 -8.52 4.43
N LEU A 598 19.69 -8.40 3.99
CA LEU A 598 20.10 -8.74 2.63
C LEU A 598 20.80 -10.10 2.63
N LEU A 599 20.21 -11.07 1.94
CA LEU A 599 20.71 -12.43 1.81
C LEU A 599 21.32 -12.62 0.42
N LEU A 600 22.58 -13.04 0.36
CA LEU A 600 23.31 -13.27 -0.90
C LEU A 600 23.74 -14.74 -1.00
N ILE A 601 23.43 -15.38 -2.11
CA ILE A 601 23.78 -16.79 -2.37
C ILE A 601 24.47 -16.89 -3.74
N PRO A 602 25.76 -17.28 -3.80
CA PRO A 602 26.42 -17.59 -5.06
C PRO A 602 25.73 -18.74 -5.78
N ILE A 603 25.54 -18.63 -7.09
CA ILE A 603 24.90 -19.65 -7.93
C ILE A 603 25.96 -20.30 -8.83
N PRO A 604 26.40 -21.53 -8.52
CA PRO A 604 27.33 -22.28 -9.36
C PRO A 604 26.81 -22.41 -10.79
N HIS A 605 27.70 -22.37 -11.77
CA HIS A 605 27.35 -22.35 -13.19
C HIS A 605 26.40 -23.49 -13.59
N GLU A 606 26.61 -24.69 -13.05
CA GLU A 606 25.78 -25.88 -13.28
C GLU A 606 24.38 -25.83 -12.63
N GLN A 607 24.19 -24.95 -11.64
CA GLN A 607 22.93 -24.74 -10.92
C GLN A 607 22.13 -23.54 -11.46
N ARG A 608 22.67 -22.78 -12.42
CA ARG A 608 21.97 -21.67 -13.08
C ARG A 608 20.84 -22.19 -13.98
N GLY A 609 19.73 -21.47 -14.05
CA GLY A 609 18.59 -21.87 -14.88
C GLY A 609 17.82 -23.07 -14.34
N ARG A 610 17.88 -23.32 -13.03
CA ARG A 610 17.28 -24.46 -12.32
C ARG A 610 16.32 -23.99 -11.23
N VAL A 611 15.48 -24.90 -10.77
CA VAL A 611 14.60 -24.68 -9.60
C VAL A 611 15.38 -24.87 -8.31
N TRP A 612 15.26 -23.89 -7.43
CA TRP A 612 15.75 -23.91 -6.05
C TRP A 612 14.55 -23.98 -5.10
N SER A 613 14.79 -24.18 -3.81
CA SER A 613 13.71 -24.11 -2.82
C SER A 613 14.14 -23.41 -1.55
N LEU A 614 13.14 -22.93 -0.80
CA LEU A 614 13.32 -22.42 0.54
C LEU A 614 12.26 -22.98 1.47
N ASP A 615 12.55 -23.06 2.76
CA ASP A 615 11.55 -23.32 3.78
C ASP A 615 11.75 -22.43 5.01
N ARG A 616 10.79 -22.54 5.94
CA ARG A 616 10.82 -21.81 7.21
C ARG A 616 10.85 -20.29 7.08
N ALA A 617 10.39 -19.74 5.96
CA ALA A 617 10.27 -18.30 5.78
C ALA A 617 9.23 -17.70 6.74
N LYS A 618 9.57 -16.56 7.32
CA LYS A 618 8.77 -15.82 8.30
C LYS A 618 8.64 -14.38 7.82
N CYS A 619 7.41 -13.96 7.60
CA CYS A 619 7.05 -12.71 6.95
C CYS A 619 6.02 -11.93 7.80
N PRO A 620 6.25 -11.68 9.10
CA PRO A 620 5.27 -11.02 9.97
C PRO A 620 5.11 -9.53 9.66
N LEU A 621 6.09 -8.92 8.99
CA LEU A 621 6.12 -7.50 8.63
C LEU A 621 5.84 -7.24 7.14
N GLY A 622 5.55 -8.30 6.36
CA GLY A 622 5.41 -8.27 4.89
C GLY A 622 6.20 -9.39 4.19
N PRO A 623 6.10 -9.53 2.86
CA PRO A 623 6.74 -10.61 2.10
C PRO A 623 8.27 -10.50 2.02
N LEU A 624 8.92 -11.62 1.72
CA LEU A 624 10.32 -11.63 1.23
C LEU A 624 10.36 -11.00 -0.16
N GLU A 625 11.40 -10.22 -0.46
CA GLU A 625 11.56 -9.61 -1.78
C GLU A 625 12.67 -10.31 -2.56
N MET A 626 12.33 -10.86 -3.72
CA MET A 626 13.31 -11.44 -4.65
C MET A 626 13.87 -10.32 -5.53
N LEU A 627 15.12 -9.92 -5.31
CA LEU A 627 15.68 -8.69 -5.89
C LEU A 627 16.12 -8.86 -7.35
N ASN A 628 16.53 -10.05 -7.75
CA ASN A 628 17.06 -10.32 -9.09
C ASN A 628 16.60 -11.65 -9.70
N VAL A 629 15.62 -12.29 -9.09
CA VAL A 629 14.94 -13.47 -9.64
C VAL A 629 13.42 -13.29 -9.52
N PRO A 630 12.60 -14.07 -10.23
CA PRO A 630 11.15 -13.95 -10.13
C PRO A 630 10.66 -14.20 -8.70
N GLU A 631 9.80 -13.32 -8.21
CA GLU A 631 9.01 -13.56 -7.01
C GLU A 631 7.84 -14.46 -7.41
N ALA A 632 8.14 -15.75 -7.56
CA ALA A 632 7.20 -16.78 -8.01
C ALA A 632 7.51 -18.08 -7.27
N PHE A 633 6.58 -18.49 -6.41
CA PHE A 633 6.74 -19.68 -5.57
C PHE A 633 5.63 -20.71 -5.81
N ALA A 634 5.95 -21.99 -5.69
CA ALA A 634 5.00 -23.11 -5.76
C ALA A 634 5.27 -24.18 -4.69
N PHE A 635 4.32 -25.08 -4.48
CA PHE A 635 4.44 -26.20 -3.53
C PHE A 635 5.24 -27.39 -4.07
N SER A 636 5.41 -27.46 -5.40
CA SER A 636 6.28 -28.43 -6.06
C SER A 636 7.01 -27.77 -7.24
N PRO A 637 8.17 -28.28 -7.66
CA PRO A 637 8.91 -27.68 -8.75
C PRO A 637 8.24 -27.88 -10.13
N GLU A 638 7.44 -28.93 -10.31
CA GLU A 638 6.72 -29.24 -11.55
C GLU A 638 5.47 -28.37 -11.77
N THR A 639 4.97 -27.77 -10.69
CA THR A 639 3.76 -26.94 -10.71
C THR A 639 4.08 -25.44 -10.80
N LEU A 640 5.36 -25.08 -10.88
CA LEU A 640 5.78 -23.69 -10.85
C LEU A 640 5.41 -22.95 -12.15
N LEU A 641 4.65 -21.86 -12.00
CA LEU A 641 4.47 -20.85 -13.05
C LEU A 641 5.50 -19.73 -12.84
N VAL A 642 6.19 -19.34 -13.91
CA VAL A 642 7.17 -18.25 -13.89
C VAL A 642 6.90 -17.23 -14.98
N PRO A 643 7.28 -15.96 -14.80
CA PRO A 643 7.27 -14.98 -15.88
C PRO A 643 8.13 -15.45 -17.06
N SER A 644 7.61 -15.36 -18.28
CA SER A 644 8.31 -15.77 -19.50
C SER A 644 9.64 -15.05 -19.73
N ASP A 645 9.72 -13.77 -19.35
CA ASP A 645 10.95 -12.96 -19.42
C ASP A 645 12.03 -13.41 -18.41
N ALA A 646 11.73 -14.34 -17.50
CA ALA A 646 12.73 -14.99 -16.66
C ALA A 646 13.45 -16.15 -17.35
N ILE A 647 12.82 -16.74 -18.38
CA ILE A 647 13.35 -17.91 -19.09
C ILE A 647 14.18 -17.49 -20.30
N ASP A 648 13.76 -16.43 -20.99
CA ASP A 648 14.26 -16.09 -22.32
C ASP A 648 15.61 -15.36 -22.31
N GLY A 649 16.16 -15.02 -21.14
CA GLY A 649 17.47 -14.34 -21.02
C GLY A 649 17.57 -13.02 -21.80
N ARG A 650 16.44 -12.46 -22.25
CA ARG A 650 16.35 -11.18 -22.97
C ARG A 650 16.01 -10.05 -22.04
#